data_AF-A0A0C3Q3U3-F1
#
_entry.id   AF-A0A0C3Q3U3-F1
#
_cell.length_a   1.000
_cell.length_b   1.000
_cell.length_c   1.000
_cell.angle_alpha   90.00
_cell.angle_beta   90.00
_cell.angle_gamma   90.00
#
_symmetry.space_group_name_H-M   'P 1'
#
loop_
_entity.id
_entity.type
_entity.pdbx_description
1 polymer ?
#
loop_
_entity_poly.entity_id
_entity_poly.type
_entity_poly.pdbx_seq_one_letter_code
_entity_poly.pdbx_strand_id
1 'polypeptide(L)'
;MVLTHSSIQDGWFREISSQWPGQAMTLKVVKILHVEKSLYQDVLVFLSETYGNVLVLDGVIQCTERDEFSYQEMITHIPLGSHPNPKKVLVIGGGDGGVVREVLKHQTVEEVVLCDIDEAVIRVSKQYLPHMSSLLSDSRVTVHIGDGFKFLQEHESTYDVIVTDSSDPVGPAQSLFQKPYFQLLHDALAPGGSISTQGECQWIHLPLIKDLLTSTREIFAQSEYAFTTIPTYPSGQIGFMVCTKDKDRKLSEPVAGRQLEGCKYWNENVHRAAFVLPEFARQYLYEGKDVRPQLGAVAAEGAEKKKILLLGSGYVARPCAEYVVRSPNNELTIACRTLKSAEALAEDLPRAKGISLDVNDNAALEKAIAEHNVVISLIPYTYHATVIKAAIKSKTHVVTTSYVSPAMRELDAAAKEAGIIVFNEIGLDPGIDHLYAVKTIDEVHAKGGKVKQFLSYCGGLPSPAASWNPLGYKFSWSSRGVLLALLNSAAFISNSEVTSIPGSELMSHAKPYYISPAYAFVAYPNRDSTPFREWYEIPEAETVVRGTLRYQGFPEFIAALVAMGWLKDDGEVVKGLEDKQPTLGELTAKTLGIQETDESSLIAAIKSRITFPSLQEEQRIISGLRWMGLLSNTTPAVLKGTPLNLLDTLCGRLEGLMKFEPGEADLVMLQHKFVVEWADGRNETITSTLEAYGSTLPGGHSAMAVLVGVPCGIAVQLVLDGVLNKPGVQAPYTKDVCDPLREKLEEEGITMVEASV
;
A
#
# COMPACT_ATOMS: atom_id res chain seq x y z
N MET A 1 -13.39 19.47 24.34
CA MET A 1 -12.72 18.36 23.63
C MET A 1 -11.41 18.87 23.06
N VAL A 2 -10.34 18.10 23.12
CA VAL A 2 -9.12 18.38 22.36
C VAL A 2 -9.40 17.91 20.93
N LEU A 3 -9.32 18.81 19.95
CA LEU A 3 -9.44 18.41 18.55
C LEU A 3 -8.24 17.53 18.18
N THR A 4 -8.47 16.52 17.35
CA THR A 4 -7.43 15.63 16.83
C THR A 4 -7.66 15.44 15.33
N HIS A 5 -6.59 15.15 14.59
CA HIS A 5 -6.63 14.92 13.16
C HIS A 5 -5.59 13.88 12.77
N SER A 6 -5.90 12.97 11.84
CA SER A 6 -5.03 11.86 11.45
C SER A 6 -3.69 12.32 10.85
N SER A 7 -3.70 13.44 10.13
CA SER A 7 -2.49 14.06 9.55
C SER A 7 -1.60 14.80 10.57
N ILE A 8 -2.01 14.88 11.85
CA ILE A 8 -1.23 15.52 12.91
C ILE A 8 -0.80 14.46 13.92
N GLN A 9 0.51 14.17 13.94
CA GLN A 9 1.11 13.17 14.82
C GLN A 9 2.30 13.79 15.55
N ASP A 10 2.47 13.51 16.84
CA ASP A 10 3.60 14.04 17.64
C ASP A 10 3.74 15.57 17.63
N GLY A 11 2.63 16.29 17.43
CA GLY A 11 2.61 17.76 17.32
C GLY A 11 3.03 18.33 15.96
N TRP A 12 3.13 17.48 14.93
CA TRP A 12 3.49 17.88 13.56
C TRP A 12 2.41 17.47 12.57
N PHE A 13 1.95 18.43 11.77
CA PHE A 13 1.20 18.19 10.56
C PHE A 13 2.15 17.62 9.50
N ARG A 14 1.71 16.58 8.78
CA ARG A 14 2.45 15.94 7.70
C ARG A 14 1.59 15.91 6.44
N GLU A 15 2.02 16.64 5.43
CA GLU A 15 1.47 16.60 4.08
C GLU A 15 2.21 15.53 3.28
N ILE A 16 1.55 14.39 3.11
CA ILE A 16 2.06 13.23 2.39
C ILE A 16 1.02 12.90 1.31
N SER A 17 1.43 12.97 0.04
CA SER A 17 0.53 12.74 -1.10
C SER A 17 1.19 11.83 -2.13
N SER A 18 0.36 11.03 -2.80
CA SER A 18 0.79 10.20 -3.92
C SER A 18 1.18 11.01 -5.15
N GLN A 19 0.80 12.29 -5.23
CA GLN A 19 1.23 13.20 -6.32
C GLN A 19 2.73 13.51 -6.24
N TRP A 20 3.35 13.42 -5.06
CA TRP A 20 4.77 13.65 -4.87
C TRP A 20 5.43 12.52 -4.07
N PRO A 21 5.60 11.34 -4.67
CA PRO A 21 6.10 10.17 -3.97
C PRO A 21 7.51 10.41 -3.42
N GLY A 22 7.74 9.99 -2.17
CA GLY A 22 9.05 10.07 -1.52
C GLY A 22 9.40 11.42 -0.89
N GLN A 23 8.51 12.42 -0.94
CA GLN A 23 8.67 13.69 -0.23
C GLN A 23 7.46 14.01 0.65
N ALA A 24 7.69 14.78 1.71
CA ALA A 24 6.64 15.26 2.61
C ALA A 24 6.97 16.69 3.08
N MET A 25 5.95 17.52 3.22
CA MET A 25 6.07 18.80 3.91
C MET A 25 5.54 18.65 5.33
N THR A 26 6.26 19.17 6.33
CA THR A 26 5.82 19.07 7.72
C THR A 26 5.84 20.43 8.40
N LEU A 27 4.78 20.72 9.15
CA LEU A 27 4.63 21.96 9.90
C LEU A 27 4.29 21.64 11.35
N LYS A 28 5.04 22.26 12.28
CA LYS A 28 4.76 22.10 13.71
C LYS A 28 3.46 22.81 14.07
N VAL A 29 2.58 22.10 14.76
CA VAL A 29 1.24 22.55 15.12
C VAL A 29 1.25 23.11 16.54
N VAL A 30 0.80 24.35 16.70
CA VAL A 30 0.52 24.94 18.01
C VAL A 30 -0.85 24.51 18.49
N LYS A 31 -1.86 24.61 17.62
CA LYS A 31 -3.25 24.29 17.96
C LYS A 31 -4.07 23.98 16.71
N ILE A 32 -4.90 22.93 16.78
CA ILE A 32 -5.96 22.69 15.80
C ILE A 32 -7.12 23.66 16.07
N LEU A 33 -7.49 24.44 15.05
CA LEU A 33 -8.54 25.46 15.12
C LEU A 33 -9.88 24.91 14.65
N HIS A 34 -9.88 24.09 13.59
CA HIS A 34 -11.09 23.54 12.97
C HIS A 34 -10.83 22.15 12.39
N VAL A 35 -11.80 21.25 12.52
CA VAL A 35 -11.84 19.95 11.83
C VAL A 35 -13.28 19.71 11.40
N GLU A 36 -13.51 19.51 10.13
CA GLU A 36 -14.83 19.26 9.55
C GLU A 36 -14.71 18.38 8.32
N LYS A 37 -15.66 17.47 8.13
CA LYS A 37 -15.82 16.77 6.85
C LYS A 37 -17.01 17.37 6.12
N SER A 38 -16.76 18.10 5.04
CA SER A 38 -17.79 18.72 4.21
C SER A 38 -18.47 17.68 3.31
N LEU A 39 -19.38 18.13 2.45
CA LEU A 39 -19.97 17.27 1.42
C LEU A 39 -18.93 16.78 0.41
N TYR A 40 -17.82 17.50 0.25
CA TYR A 40 -16.85 17.29 -0.82
C TYR A 40 -15.51 16.77 -0.31
N GLN A 41 -15.05 17.19 0.88
CA GLN A 41 -13.68 16.94 1.34
C GLN A 41 -13.51 17.05 2.85
N ASP A 42 -12.36 16.62 3.35
CA ASP A 42 -11.91 16.93 4.70
C ASP A 42 -11.34 18.36 4.77
N VAL A 43 -11.71 19.10 5.81
CA VAL A 43 -11.33 20.51 6.03
C VAL A 43 -10.66 20.64 7.39
N LEU A 44 -9.38 20.99 7.38
CA LEU A 44 -8.57 21.22 8.57
C LEU A 44 -8.03 22.65 8.57
N VAL A 45 -8.15 23.33 9.71
CA VAL A 45 -7.41 24.57 9.96
C VAL A 45 -6.62 24.42 11.24
N PHE A 46 -5.33 24.73 11.21
CA PHE A 46 -4.49 24.76 12.39
C PHE A 46 -3.60 26.00 12.43
N LEU A 47 -3.24 26.40 13.64
CA LEU A 47 -2.21 27.41 13.89
C LEU A 47 -0.84 26.72 13.89
N SER A 48 0.01 27.10 12.94
CA SER A 48 1.41 26.69 12.87
C SER A 48 2.29 27.51 13.82
N GLU A 49 3.43 26.96 14.24
CA GLU A 49 4.45 27.68 15.02
C GLU A 49 5.04 28.86 14.24
N THR A 50 5.16 28.78 12.91
CA THR A 50 5.86 29.79 12.09
C THR A 50 5.17 30.18 10.79
N TYR A 51 4.00 29.62 10.46
CA TYR A 51 3.28 29.88 9.20
C TYR A 51 1.90 30.54 9.38
N GLY A 52 1.54 30.90 10.62
CA GLY A 52 0.20 31.43 10.93
C GLY A 52 -0.86 30.35 10.84
N ASN A 53 -2.08 30.75 10.48
CA ASN A 53 -3.15 29.80 10.18
C ASN A 53 -2.90 29.11 8.83
N VAL A 54 -3.11 27.80 8.81
CA VAL A 54 -2.92 26.94 7.64
C VAL A 54 -4.25 26.29 7.30
N LEU A 55 -4.73 26.46 6.07
CA LEU A 55 -5.88 25.73 5.53
C LEU A 55 -5.38 24.49 4.81
N VAL A 56 -5.95 23.34 5.18
CA VAL A 56 -5.64 22.04 4.60
C VAL A 56 -6.94 21.41 4.12
N LEU A 57 -6.93 20.90 2.90
CA LEU A 57 -8.03 20.14 2.30
C LEU A 57 -7.52 18.75 1.92
N ASP A 58 -8.20 17.70 2.36
CA ASP A 58 -7.82 16.29 2.13
C ASP A 58 -6.34 15.98 2.45
N GLY A 59 -5.79 16.65 3.47
CA GLY A 59 -4.40 16.48 3.91
C GLY A 59 -3.35 17.26 3.11
N VAL A 60 -3.76 18.08 2.14
CA VAL A 60 -2.89 18.94 1.31
C VAL A 60 -3.04 20.41 1.72
N ILE A 61 -1.92 21.11 1.87
CA ILE A 61 -1.92 22.55 2.20
C ILE A 61 -2.47 23.33 1.02
N GLN A 62 -3.53 24.10 1.25
CA GLN A 62 -4.08 25.01 0.25
C GLN A 62 -3.53 26.42 0.40
N CYS A 63 -3.30 26.87 1.63
CA CYS A 63 -2.64 28.15 1.86
C CYS A 63 -2.08 28.26 3.28
N THR A 64 -1.09 29.14 3.44
CA THR A 64 -0.63 29.62 4.75
C THR A 64 -0.60 31.14 4.74
N GLU A 65 -0.89 31.78 5.88
CA GLU A 65 -0.86 33.25 5.97
C GLU A 65 0.55 33.83 5.69
N ARG A 66 1.59 33.00 5.83
CA ARG A 66 2.98 33.44 5.64
C ARG A 66 3.35 33.65 4.18
N ASP A 67 2.84 32.84 3.26
CA ASP A 67 3.34 32.79 1.88
C ASP A 67 2.28 32.72 0.79
N GLU A 68 0.98 32.69 1.13
CA GLU A 68 -0.13 32.67 0.16
C GLU A 68 -0.05 33.76 -0.92
N PHE A 69 0.46 34.94 -0.56
CA PHE A 69 0.50 36.09 -1.45
C PHE A 69 1.29 35.81 -2.74
N SER A 70 2.31 34.94 -2.72
CA SER A 70 3.08 34.59 -3.92
C SER A 70 2.21 33.87 -4.96
N TYR A 71 1.39 32.93 -4.51
CA TYR A 71 0.47 32.21 -5.38
C TYR A 71 -0.67 33.11 -5.85
N GLN A 72 -1.37 33.74 -4.90
CA GLN A 72 -2.57 34.52 -5.15
C GLN A 72 -2.30 35.71 -6.08
N GLU A 73 -1.17 36.40 -5.90
CA GLU A 73 -0.78 37.51 -6.78
C GLU A 73 -0.43 37.02 -8.19
N MET A 74 0.31 35.91 -8.32
CA MET A 74 0.79 35.46 -9.64
C MET A 74 -0.32 34.84 -10.48
N ILE A 75 -1.14 33.96 -9.90
CA ILE A 75 -2.26 33.34 -10.65
C ILE A 75 -3.25 34.39 -11.16
N THR A 76 -3.41 35.48 -10.41
CA THR A 76 -4.32 36.59 -10.74
C THR A 76 -3.70 37.60 -11.68
N HIS A 77 -2.51 38.12 -11.36
CA HIS A 77 -1.95 39.27 -12.06
C HIS A 77 -1.27 38.93 -13.37
N ILE A 78 -0.94 37.67 -13.65
CA ILE A 78 -0.47 37.27 -14.98
C ILE A 78 -1.57 37.50 -16.05
N PRO A 79 -2.76 36.86 -15.96
CA PRO A 79 -3.79 37.03 -16.97
C PRO A 79 -4.42 38.42 -16.94
N LEU A 80 -4.63 39.02 -15.75
CA LEU A 80 -5.15 40.37 -15.68
C LEU A 80 -4.12 41.37 -16.21
N GLY A 81 -2.87 41.30 -15.77
CA GLY A 81 -1.79 42.25 -16.08
C GLY A 81 -1.46 42.37 -17.57
N SER A 82 -1.61 41.29 -18.35
CA SER A 82 -1.45 41.30 -19.81
C SER A 82 -2.74 41.65 -20.57
N HIS A 83 -3.89 41.69 -19.89
CA HIS A 83 -5.17 42.11 -20.48
C HIS A 83 -5.28 43.64 -20.55
N PRO A 84 -5.62 44.27 -21.69
CA PRO A 84 -5.60 45.73 -21.85
C PRO A 84 -6.56 46.47 -20.90
N ASN A 85 -7.76 45.91 -20.66
CA ASN A 85 -8.79 46.54 -19.83
C ASN A 85 -9.78 45.51 -19.24
N PRO A 86 -9.39 44.71 -18.23
CA PRO A 86 -10.27 43.68 -17.66
C PRO A 86 -11.35 44.32 -16.77
N LYS A 87 -12.63 43.98 -16.99
CA LYS A 87 -13.79 44.51 -16.25
C LYS A 87 -14.59 43.43 -15.52
N LYS A 88 -14.85 42.31 -16.19
CA LYS A 88 -15.60 41.18 -15.64
C LYS A 88 -14.70 39.98 -15.42
N VAL A 89 -14.59 39.55 -14.17
CA VAL A 89 -13.69 38.45 -13.78
C VAL A 89 -14.49 37.33 -13.13
N LEU A 90 -14.25 36.09 -13.56
CA LEU A 90 -14.75 34.89 -12.90
C LEU A 90 -13.60 34.21 -12.16
N VAL A 91 -13.84 33.81 -10.93
CA VAL A 91 -12.96 32.95 -10.13
C VAL A 91 -13.70 31.64 -9.90
N ILE A 92 -13.12 30.52 -10.33
CA ILE A 92 -13.66 29.17 -10.09
C ILE A 92 -12.78 28.50 -9.04
N GLY A 93 -13.39 28.01 -7.96
CA GLY A 93 -12.67 27.66 -6.74
C GLY A 93 -12.20 28.93 -6.01
N GLY A 94 -11.09 28.87 -5.27
CA GLY A 94 -10.57 30.03 -4.53
C GLY A 94 -11.46 30.51 -3.39
N GLY A 95 -12.21 29.61 -2.76
CA GLY A 95 -13.12 29.91 -1.65
C GLY A 95 -12.46 30.58 -0.43
N ASP A 96 -11.13 30.54 -0.31
CA ASP A 96 -10.36 31.29 0.69
C ASP A 96 -10.40 32.81 0.48
N GLY A 97 -10.69 33.26 -0.75
CA GLY A 97 -10.85 34.66 -1.13
C GLY A 97 -9.58 35.39 -1.53
N GLY A 98 -8.41 34.72 -1.50
CA GLY A 98 -7.13 35.30 -1.91
C GLY A 98 -7.13 35.83 -3.34
N VAL A 99 -7.61 35.06 -4.32
CA VAL A 99 -7.69 35.49 -5.72
C VAL A 99 -8.58 36.71 -5.85
N VAL A 100 -9.76 36.70 -5.23
CA VAL A 100 -10.71 37.82 -5.28
C VAL A 100 -10.09 39.10 -4.71
N ARG A 101 -9.34 38.99 -3.59
CA ARG A 101 -8.60 40.12 -3.01
C ARG A 101 -7.63 40.74 -4.01
N GLU A 102 -6.91 39.91 -4.77
CA GLU A 102 -5.96 40.37 -5.78
C GLU A 102 -6.64 40.93 -7.03
N VAL A 103 -7.75 40.34 -7.48
CA VAL A 103 -8.54 40.83 -8.61
C VAL A 103 -9.00 42.27 -8.36
N LEU A 104 -9.48 42.56 -7.15
CA LEU A 104 -10.02 43.86 -6.76
C LEU A 104 -8.97 44.99 -6.70
N LYS A 105 -7.66 44.68 -6.78
CA LYS A 105 -6.58 45.68 -6.94
C LYS A 105 -6.59 46.33 -8.32
N HIS A 106 -7.18 45.69 -9.33
CA HIS A 106 -7.31 46.26 -10.67
C HIS A 106 -8.49 47.23 -10.73
N GLN A 107 -8.21 48.53 -10.81
CA GLN A 107 -9.25 49.58 -10.80
C GLN A 107 -10.24 49.50 -11.97
N THR A 108 -9.88 48.80 -13.05
CA THR A 108 -10.74 48.58 -14.20
C THR A 108 -11.82 47.53 -13.94
N VAL A 109 -11.68 46.71 -12.89
CA VAL A 109 -12.62 45.64 -12.56
C VAL A 109 -13.90 46.22 -11.96
N GLU A 110 -15.01 45.92 -12.64
CA GLU A 110 -16.36 46.35 -12.30
C GLU A 110 -17.16 45.23 -11.62
N GLU A 111 -16.88 43.96 -11.97
CA GLU A 111 -17.62 42.79 -11.49
C GLU A 111 -16.68 41.60 -11.28
N VAL A 112 -16.80 40.93 -10.13
CA VAL A 112 -16.13 39.68 -9.81
C VAL A 112 -17.16 38.65 -9.39
N VAL A 113 -17.15 37.49 -10.02
CA VAL A 113 -17.96 36.34 -9.59
C VAL A 113 -17.02 35.29 -9.03
N LEU A 114 -17.27 34.84 -7.80
CA LEU A 114 -16.63 33.68 -7.20
C LEU A 114 -17.59 32.50 -7.29
N CYS A 115 -17.20 31.42 -7.95
CA CYS A 115 -17.96 30.17 -8.04
C CYS A 115 -17.17 29.06 -7.33
N ASP A 116 -17.59 28.69 -6.12
CA ASP A 116 -17.00 27.59 -5.36
C ASP A 116 -18.06 26.54 -5.04
N ILE A 117 -17.69 25.27 -5.12
CA ILE A 117 -18.62 24.16 -4.87
C ILE A 117 -18.82 23.92 -3.38
N ASP A 118 -17.83 24.24 -2.54
CA ASP A 118 -17.80 23.90 -1.12
C ASP A 118 -17.97 25.13 -0.24
N GLU A 119 -19.20 25.36 0.22
CA GLU A 119 -19.53 26.43 1.17
C GLU A 119 -18.65 26.41 2.43
N ALA A 120 -18.22 25.23 2.87
CA ALA A 120 -17.40 25.09 4.07
C ALA A 120 -16.07 25.83 3.92
N VAL A 121 -15.43 25.78 2.75
CA VAL A 121 -14.17 26.48 2.49
C VAL A 121 -14.33 27.98 2.67
N ILE A 122 -15.41 28.56 2.14
CA ILE A 122 -15.69 30.00 2.26
C ILE A 122 -15.96 30.39 3.70
N ARG A 123 -16.83 29.65 4.39
CA ARG A 123 -17.21 29.93 5.77
C ARG A 123 -16.03 29.81 6.73
N VAL A 124 -15.25 28.73 6.61
CA VAL A 124 -14.06 28.48 7.42
C VAL A 124 -13.00 29.54 7.16
N SER A 125 -12.80 29.95 5.90
CA SER A 125 -11.86 31.02 5.55
C SER A 125 -12.29 32.39 6.07
N LYS A 126 -13.58 32.71 6.07
CA LYS A 126 -14.11 33.93 6.75
C LYS A 126 -13.81 33.95 8.24
N GLN A 127 -13.81 32.78 8.88
CA GLN A 127 -13.57 32.68 10.31
C GLN A 127 -12.09 32.70 10.69
N TYR A 128 -11.25 31.99 9.94
CA TYR A 128 -9.85 31.76 10.33
C TYR A 128 -8.81 32.42 9.41
N LEU A 129 -9.20 32.88 8.21
CA LEU A 129 -8.35 33.58 7.25
C LEU A 129 -8.99 34.91 6.80
N PRO A 130 -9.43 35.79 7.73
CA PRO A 130 -10.17 36.99 7.37
C PRO A 130 -9.36 37.96 6.49
N HIS A 131 -8.02 37.92 6.56
CA HIS A 131 -7.15 38.76 5.73
C HIS A 131 -7.19 38.38 4.23
N MET A 132 -7.65 37.19 3.89
CA MET A 132 -7.89 36.73 2.52
C MET A 132 -9.35 36.97 2.12
N SER A 133 -10.27 36.55 2.99
CA SER A 133 -11.69 36.43 2.66
C SER A 133 -12.54 37.68 2.93
N SER A 134 -12.03 38.72 3.61
CA SER A 134 -12.83 39.90 3.97
C SER A 134 -13.41 40.65 2.76
N LEU A 135 -12.73 40.61 1.61
CA LEU A 135 -13.20 41.27 0.40
C LEU A 135 -14.25 40.49 -0.39
N LEU A 136 -14.63 39.29 0.07
CA LEU A 136 -15.79 38.57 -0.48
C LEU A 136 -17.12 39.31 -0.22
N SER A 137 -17.13 40.34 0.64
CA SER A 137 -18.28 41.23 0.85
C SER A 137 -18.19 42.57 0.12
N ASP A 138 -17.18 42.80 -0.73
CA ASP A 138 -17.12 44.00 -1.59
C ASP A 138 -18.35 44.03 -2.52
N SER A 139 -18.92 45.21 -2.76
CA SER A 139 -20.10 45.38 -3.61
C SER A 139 -19.92 44.92 -5.06
N ARG A 140 -18.68 44.77 -5.53
CA ARG A 140 -18.33 44.25 -6.85
C ARG A 140 -18.31 42.71 -6.90
N VAL A 141 -18.37 42.03 -5.74
CA VAL A 141 -18.22 40.58 -5.63
C VAL A 141 -19.56 39.90 -5.48
N THR A 142 -19.82 38.89 -6.32
CA THR A 142 -20.92 37.95 -6.16
C THR A 142 -20.37 36.58 -5.85
N VAL A 143 -20.76 36.01 -4.70
CA VAL A 143 -20.38 34.63 -4.33
C VAL A 143 -21.50 33.68 -4.72
N HIS A 144 -21.19 32.74 -5.62
CA HIS A 144 -22.04 31.66 -6.06
C HIS A 144 -21.54 30.33 -5.48
N ILE A 145 -22.39 29.65 -4.70
CA ILE A 145 -22.09 28.30 -4.22
C ILE A 145 -22.66 27.30 -5.24
N GLY A 146 -21.79 26.62 -5.98
CA GLY A 146 -22.22 25.73 -7.04
C GLY A 146 -21.09 25.09 -7.84
N ASP A 147 -21.46 24.13 -8.69
CA ASP A 147 -20.54 23.42 -9.58
C ASP A 147 -20.06 24.33 -10.71
N GLY A 148 -18.75 24.54 -10.81
CA GLY A 148 -18.11 25.35 -11.84
C GLY A 148 -18.35 24.86 -13.27
N PHE A 149 -18.51 23.56 -13.51
CA PHE A 149 -18.85 23.04 -14.85
C PHE A 149 -20.22 23.51 -15.29
N LYS A 150 -21.21 23.39 -14.39
CA LYS A 150 -22.57 23.84 -14.66
C LYS A 150 -22.60 25.36 -14.83
N PHE A 151 -21.89 26.08 -13.96
CA PHE A 151 -21.81 27.53 -14.04
C PHE A 151 -21.25 28.00 -15.39
N LEU A 152 -20.15 27.41 -15.86
CA LEU A 152 -19.56 27.75 -17.16
C LEU A 152 -20.51 27.44 -18.33
N GLN A 153 -21.27 26.35 -18.29
CA GLN A 153 -22.23 26.00 -19.36
C GLN A 153 -23.36 27.03 -19.53
N GLU A 154 -23.67 27.79 -18.47
CA GLU A 154 -24.73 28.80 -18.47
C GLU A 154 -24.24 30.19 -18.90
N HIS A 155 -22.93 30.36 -19.13
CA HIS A 155 -22.32 31.64 -19.46
C HIS A 155 -21.46 31.54 -20.73
N GLU A 156 -21.82 32.31 -21.75
CA GLU A 156 -21.08 32.38 -23.01
C GLU A 156 -20.57 33.81 -23.23
N SER A 157 -19.32 33.97 -23.69
CA SER A 157 -18.72 35.27 -24.05
C SER A 157 -18.92 36.39 -23.01
N THR A 158 -18.83 36.06 -21.72
CA THR A 158 -19.23 36.94 -20.62
C THR A 158 -18.04 37.57 -19.90
N TYR A 159 -16.97 36.81 -19.66
CA TYR A 159 -15.88 37.23 -18.78
C TYR A 159 -14.64 37.65 -19.55
N ASP A 160 -13.99 38.74 -19.13
CA ASP A 160 -12.73 39.21 -19.72
C ASP A 160 -11.56 38.34 -19.24
N VAL A 161 -11.61 37.92 -17.98
CA VAL A 161 -10.63 37.02 -17.38
C VAL A 161 -11.32 35.94 -16.55
N ILE A 162 -10.85 34.70 -16.65
CA ILE A 162 -11.27 33.60 -15.76
C ILE A 162 -10.03 33.06 -15.04
N VAL A 163 -10.09 32.97 -13.72
CA VAL A 163 -9.06 32.32 -12.89
C VAL A 163 -9.64 31.05 -12.31
N THR A 164 -8.99 29.91 -12.54
CA THR A 164 -9.33 28.64 -11.89
C THR A 164 -8.30 28.36 -10.79
N ASP A 165 -8.75 28.47 -9.55
CA ASP A 165 -7.97 28.17 -8.34
C ASP A 165 -8.55 26.92 -7.68
N SER A 166 -8.10 25.75 -8.15
CA SER A 166 -8.65 24.44 -7.81
C SER A 166 -7.65 23.59 -7.03
N SER A 167 -8.13 22.51 -6.40
CA SER A 167 -7.26 21.49 -5.82
C SER A 167 -6.49 20.68 -6.89
N ASP A 168 -5.45 19.99 -6.43
CA ASP A 168 -4.61 19.08 -7.22
C ASP A 168 -5.45 18.02 -7.99
N PRO A 169 -4.97 17.46 -9.12
CA PRO A 169 -5.70 16.57 -10.03
C PRO A 169 -5.96 15.15 -9.48
N VAL A 170 -6.54 15.06 -8.28
CA VAL A 170 -6.91 13.82 -7.60
C VAL A 170 -8.43 13.72 -7.50
N GLY A 171 -8.96 12.52 -7.73
CA GLY A 171 -10.39 12.27 -7.62
C GLY A 171 -11.22 13.14 -8.58
N PRO A 172 -12.30 13.81 -8.12
CA PRO A 172 -13.15 14.63 -8.97
C PRO A 172 -12.43 15.78 -9.69
N ALA A 173 -11.39 16.36 -9.07
CA ALA A 173 -10.65 17.50 -9.60
C ALA A 173 -9.86 17.17 -10.87
N GLN A 174 -9.56 15.89 -11.15
CA GLN A 174 -8.88 15.46 -12.37
C GLN A 174 -9.60 15.94 -13.64
N SER A 175 -10.93 16.08 -13.59
CA SER A 175 -11.72 16.58 -14.72
C SER A 175 -11.41 18.03 -15.11
N LEU A 176 -10.93 18.86 -14.16
CA LEU A 176 -10.52 20.26 -14.39
C LEU A 176 -9.23 20.38 -15.20
N PHE A 177 -8.49 19.28 -15.35
CA PHE A 177 -7.22 19.22 -16.10
C PHE A 177 -7.42 18.63 -17.50
N GLN A 178 -8.65 18.43 -17.94
CA GLN A 178 -8.98 17.79 -19.21
C GLN A 178 -9.50 18.79 -20.25
N LYS A 179 -9.26 18.47 -21.52
CA LYS A 179 -9.68 19.29 -22.67
C LYS A 179 -11.15 19.79 -22.62
N PRO A 180 -12.16 19.01 -22.21
CA PRO A 180 -13.54 19.50 -22.14
C PRO A 180 -13.73 20.68 -21.19
N TYR A 181 -13.00 20.73 -20.07
CA TYR A 181 -13.06 21.85 -19.14
C TYR A 181 -12.47 23.13 -19.76
N PHE A 182 -11.33 23.02 -20.44
CA PHE A 182 -10.73 24.15 -21.17
C PHE A 182 -11.61 24.69 -22.29
N GLN A 183 -12.42 23.85 -22.93
CA GLN A 183 -13.41 24.31 -23.90
C GLN A 183 -14.49 25.18 -23.24
N LEU A 184 -15.00 24.77 -22.06
CA LEU A 184 -15.96 25.56 -21.29
C LEU A 184 -15.38 26.92 -20.89
N LEU A 185 -14.12 26.96 -20.45
CA LEU A 185 -13.42 28.21 -20.16
C LEU A 185 -13.32 29.11 -21.40
N HIS A 186 -12.95 28.54 -22.54
CA HIS A 186 -12.84 29.28 -23.81
C HIS A 186 -14.18 29.89 -24.26
N ASP A 187 -15.27 29.16 -24.10
CA ASP A 187 -16.60 29.56 -24.55
C ASP A 187 -17.19 30.64 -23.63
N ALA A 188 -16.94 30.57 -22.32
CA ALA A 188 -17.33 31.59 -21.36
C ALA A 188 -16.55 32.91 -21.48
N LEU A 189 -15.35 32.89 -22.08
CA LEU A 189 -14.54 34.10 -22.27
C LEU A 189 -15.09 35.01 -23.37
N ALA A 190 -15.19 36.30 -23.04
CA ALA A 190 -15.44 37.38 -23.99
C ALA A 190 -14.35 37.44 -25.08
N PRO A 191 -14.61 38.11 -26.23
CA PRO A 191 -13.61 38.28 -27.28
C PRO A 191 -12.30 38.89 -26.76
N GLY A 192 -11.18 38.21 -27.00
CA GLY A 192 -9.87 38.63 -26.50
C GLY A 192 -9.65 38.38 -24.99
N GLY A 193 -10.53 37.62 -24.34
CA GLY A 193 -10.39 37.25 -22.93
C GLY A 193 -9.22 36.28 -22.68
N SER A 194 -8.84 36.15 -21.41
CA SER A 194 -7.70 35.31 -20.98
C SER A 194 -8.04 34.44 -19.78
N ILE A 195 -7.39 33.29 -19.65
CA ILE A 195 -7.49 32.45 -18.45
C ILE A 195 -6.14 32.28 -17.77
N SER A 196 -6.19 31.97 -16.47
CA SER A 196 -5.10 31.35 -15.73
C SER A 196 -5.66 30.22 -14.88
N THR A 197 -5.05 29.06 -14.96
CA THR A 197 -5.41 27.90 -14.13
C THR A 197 -4.15 27.31 -13.51
N GLN A 198 -4.29 26.65 -12.36
CA GLN A 198 -3.24 25.86 -11.75
C GLN A 198 -2.58 24.93 -12.78
N GLY A 199 -1.25 24.97 -12.83
CA GLY A 199 -0.41 24.28 -13.81
C GLY A 199 0.65 23.39 -13.18
N GLU A 200 0.51 23.00 -11.91
CA GLU A 200 1.34 21.99 -11.27
C GLU A 200 2.86 22.29 -11.19
N CYS A 201 3.61 21.45 -10.46
CA CYS A 201 5.04 21.67 -10.23
C CYS A 201 5.93 21.06 -11.32
N GLN A 202 6.77 21.88 -11.98
CA GLN A 202 7.69 21.44 -13.04
C GLN A 202 8.77 20.42 -12.61
N TRP A 203 9.00 20.23 -11.31
CA TRP A 203 9.92 19.18 -10.84
C TRP A 203 9.27 17.79 -10.83
N ILE A 204 7.94 17.75 -10.69
CA ILE A 204 7.19 16.54 -10.37
C ILE A 204 6.26 16.17 -11.53
N HIS A 205 5.60 17.15 -12.14
CA HIS A 205 4.43 16.95 -13.01
C HIS A 205 4.68 17.30 -14.50
N LEU A 206 5.94 17.26 -15.00
CA LEU A 206 6.26 17.61 -16.39
C LEU A 206 5.41 16.92 -17.48
N PRO A 207 5.13 15.61 -17.42
CA PRO A 207 4.26 14.95 -18.39
C PRO A 207 2.85 15.56 -18.43
N LEU A 208 2.23 15.76 -17.25
CA LEU A 208 0.92 16.39 -17.14
C LEU A 208 0.93 17.82 -17.71
N ILE A 209 1.95 18.62 -17.37
CA ILE A 209 2.10 19.98 -17.88
C ILE A 209 2.20 19.99 -19.41
N LYS A 210 2.92 19.03 -20.00
CA LYS A 210 3.04 18.86 -21.45
C LYS A 210 1.69 18.57 -22.10
N ASP A 211 0.89 17.70 -21.49
CA ASP A 211 -0.43 17.32 -21.98
C ASP A 211 -1.42 18.49 -21.90
N LEU A 212 -1.37 19.26 -20.80
CA LEU A 212 -2.14 20.50 -20.64
C LEU A 212 -1.77 21.52 -21.72
N LEU A 213 -0.47 21.79 -21.91
CA LEU A 213 0.01 22.75 -22.90
C LEU A 213 -0.39 22.33 -24.33
N THR A 214 -0.38 21.04 -24.62
CA THR A 214 -0.81 20.51 -25.92
C THR A 214 -2.31 20.70 -26.11
N SER A 215 -3.10 20.32 -25.10
CA SER A 215 -4.56 20.42 -25.13
C SER A 215 -5.06 21.85 -25.25
N THR A 216 -4.45 22.80 -24.53
CA THR A 216 -4.85 24.20 -24.56
C THR A 216 -4.51 24.89 -25.87
N ARG A 217 -3.38 24.53 -26.50
CA ARG A 217 -2.99 25.05 -27.84
C ARG A 217 -3.95 24.64 -28.96
N GLU A 218 -4.73 23.58 -28.77
CA GLU A 218 -5.77 23.19 -29.71
C GLU A 218 -7.06 24.03 -29.57
N ILE A 219 -7.22 24.73 -28.44
CA ILE A 219 -8.44 25.47 -28.09
C ILE A 219 -8.21 27.00 -28.20
N PHE A 220 -7.09 27.48 -27.66
CA PHE A 220 -6.80 28.91 -27.53
C PHE A 220 -5.85 29.42 -28.61
N ALA A 221 -5.91 30.71 -28.91
CA ALA A 221 -5.03 31.34 -29.89
C ALA A 221 -3.57 31.40 -29.39
N GLN A 222 -3.39 31.59 -28.08
CA GLN A 222 -2.10 31.52 -27.41
C GLN A 222 -2.24 30.72 -26.10
N SER A 223 -1.24 29.91 -25.80
CA SER A 223 -1.13 29.17 -24.54
C SER A 223 0.34 29.06 -24.11
N GLU A 224 0.61 29.53 -22.89
CA GLU A 224 1.93 29.60 -22.29
C GLU A 224 1.92 29.01 -20.88
N TYR A 225 3.07 28.52 -20.45
CA TYR A 225 3.28 28.03 -19.09
C TYR A 225 4.11 29.05 -18.32
N ALA A 226 3.60 29.47 -17.17
CA ALA A 226 4.32 30.31 -16.22
C ALA A 226 4.48 29.55 -14.90
N PHE A 227 5.39 29.99 -14.02
CA PHE A 227 5.51 29.44 -12.68
C PHE A 227 5.87 30.50 -11.65
N THR A 228 5.64 30.19 -10.38
CA THR A 228 6.10 30.98 -9.24
C THR A 228 6.66 30.07 -8.13
N THR A 229 7.26 30.69 -7.11
CA THR A 229 7.82 29.99 -5.95
C THR A 229 6.97 30.20 -4.71
N ILE A 230 6.59 29.12 -4.03
CA ILE A 230 5.88 29.15 -2.75
C ILE A 230 6.57 28.13 -1.82
N PRO A 231 7.18 28.55 -0.71
CA PRO A 231 7.93 27.66 0.17
C PRO A 231 7.17 26.45 0.70
N THR A 232 5.85 26.57 0.90
CA THR A 232 5.01 25.49 1.45
C THR A 232 4.52 24.48 0.41
N TYR A 233 4.63 24.79 -0.88
CA TYR A 233 4.14 23.92 -1.94
C TYR A 233 5.18 22.88 -2.34
N PRO A 234 4.78 21.77 -3.00
CA PRO A 234 5.70 20.71 -3.43
C PRO A 234 6.91 21.24 -4.22
N SER A 235 8.12 20.89 -3.80
CA SER A 235 9.39 21.41 -4.36
C SER A 235 9.54 22.94 -4.35
N GLY A 236 8.75 23.66 -3.56
CA GLY A 236 8.82 25.11 -3.42
C GLY A 236 8.28 25.89 -4.63
N GLN A 237 7.54 25.25 -5.54
CA GLN A 237 7.13 25.83 -6.82
C GLN A 237 5.73 25.37 -7.25
N ILE A 238 5.04 26.22 -8.02
CA ILE A 238 3.83 25.83 -8.75
C ILE A 238 3.72 26.60 -10.07
N GLY A 239 3.12 25.95 -11.06
CA GLY A 239 2.88 26.48 -12.39
C GLY A 239 1.49 27.05 -12.58
N PHE A 240 1.34 27.75 -13.70
CA PHE A 240 0.08 28.27 -14.22
C PHE A 240 0.01 28.00 -15.72
N MET A 241 -1.11 27.45 -16.18
CA MET A 241 -1.44 27.41 -17.60
C MET A 241 -2.22 28.67 -17.95
N VAL A 242 -1.62 29.52 -18.78
CA VAL A 242 -2.17 30.84 -19.12
C VAL A 242 -2.51 30.84 -20.61
N CYS A 243 -3.76 31.17 -20.94
CA CYS A 243 -4.24 31.11 -22.32
C CYS A 243 -5.07 32.34 -22.68
N THR A 244 -5.18 32.65 -23.98
CA THR A 244 -6.03 33.75 -24.45
C THR A 244 -6.61 33.49 -25.84
N LYS A 245 -7.76 34.11 -26.11
CA LYS A 245 -8.41 34.15 -27.43
C LYS A 245 -7.78 35.17 -28.37
N ASP A 246 -6.94 36.07 -27.84
CA ASP A 246 -6.25 37.09 -28.62
C ASP A 246 -4.92 36.57 -29.16
N LYS A 247 -4.84 36.41 -30.49
CA LYS A 247 -3.64 35.93 -31.18
C LYS A 247 -2.43 36.86 -31.04
N ASP A 248 -2.66 38.15 -30.82
CA ASP A 248 -1.61 39.18 -30.82
C ASP A 248 -1.14 39.52 -29.39
N ARG A 249 -1.77 38.93 -28.37
CA ARG A 249 -1.45 39.17 -26.97
C ARG A 249 -0.20 38.40 -26.55
N LYS A 250 0.72 39.12 -25.91
CA LYS A 250 1.90 38.55 -25.27
C LYS A 250 1.58 38.35 -23.79
N LEU A 251 1.26 37.12 -23.40
CA LEU A 251 0.90 36.80 -22.02
C LEU A 251 2.04 37.06 -21.04
N SER A 252 3.29 36.99 -21.52
CA SER A 252 4.51 37.27 -20.77
C SER A 252 4.82 38.75 -20.55
N GLU A 253 4.11 39.66 -21.24
CA GLU A 253 4.34 41.10 -21.13
C GLU A 253 3.13 41.80 -20.48
N PRO A 254 3.29 42.36 -19.27
CA PRO A 254 2.23 43.16 -18.69
C PRO A 254 2.04 44.46 -19.49
N VAL A 255 0.81 44.98 -19.49
CA VAL A 255 0.49 46.26 -20.14
C VAL A 255 1.34 47.37 -19.54
N ALA A 256 2.08 48.08 -20.39
CA ALA A 256 3.04 49.10 -19.96
C ALA A 256 2.37 50.18 -19.09
N GLY A 257 2.97 50.47 -17.94
CA GLY A 257 2.49 51.51 -17.02
C GLY A 257 1.35 51.05 -16.10
N ARG A 258 1.01 49.76 -16.08
CA ARG A 258 0.06 49.21 -15.10
C ARG A 258 0.68 49.18 -13.71
N GLN A 259 0.31 50.16 -12.88
CA GLN A 259 0.72 50.21 -11.48
C GLN A 259 -0.34 49.55 -10.61
N LEU A 260 0.04 48.47 -9.91
CA LEU A 260 -0.77 47.85 -8.86
C LEU A 260 -0.12 48.19 -7.51
N GLU A 261 -0.91 48.74 -6.60
CA GLU A 261 -0.47 49.03 -5.24
C GLU A 261 -0.64 47.81 -4.34
N GLY A 262 0.28 47.64 -3.38
CA GLY A 262 0.15 46.62 -2.33
C GLY A 262 0.44 45.17 -2.75
N CYS A 263 1.05 44.93 -3.91
CA CYS A 263 1.65 43.63 -4.25
C CYS A 263 2.93 43.41 -3.42
N LYS A 264 3.08 42.21 -2.85
CA LYS A 264 4.24 41.77 -2.05
C LYS A 264 5.24 40.98 -2.90
N TYR A 265 4.77 40.30 -3.94
CA TYR A 265 5.56 39.40 -4.78
C TYR A 265 5.56 39.85 -6.23
N TRP A 266 4.39 40.16 -6.78
CA TRP A 266 4.24 40.53 -8.17
C TRP A 266 4.80 41.94 -8.46
N ASN A 267 5.54 42.04 -9.55
CA ASN A 267 5.87 43.27 -10.25
C ASN A 267 6.11 42.91 -11.73
N GLU A 268 6.29 43.90 -12.61
CA GLU A 268 6.42 43.62 -14.05
C GLU A 268 7.62 42.71 -14.39
N ASN A 269 8.73 42.79 -13.65
CA ASN A 269 9.90 41.94 -13.91
C ASN A 269 9.66 40.51 -13.44
N VAL A 270 8.99 40.32 -12.30
CA VAL A 270 8.58 39.00 -11.81
C VAL A 270 7.55 38.38 -12.75
N HIS A 271 6.62 39.18 -13.29
CA HIS A 271 5.68 38.73 -14.33
C HIS A 271 6.43 38.15 -15.53
N ARG A 272 7.37 38.91 -16.12
CA ARG A 272 8.16 38.43 -17.28
C ARG A 272 8.98 37.20 -16.92
N ALA A 273 9.61 37.20 -15.74
CA ALA A 273 10.45 36.10 -15.28
C ALA A 273 9.67 34.79 -15.07
N ALA A 274 8.38 34.85 -14.75
CA ALA A 274 7.54 33.68 -14.55
C ALA A 274 7.46 32.77 -15.80
N PHE A 275 7.70 33.31 -16.99
CA PHE A 275 7.70 32.58 -18.26
C PHE A 275 9.10 32.08 -18.67
N VAL A 276 10.15 32.39 -17.89
CA VAL A 276 11.53 31.98 -18.16
C VAL A 276 11.81 30.65 -17.47
N LEU A 277 11.61 29.54 -18.19
CA LEU A 277 11.75 28.19 -17.63
C LEU A 277 13.21 27.72 -17.53
N PRO A 278 13.57 26.93 -16.49
CA PRO A 278 14.82 26.18 -16.46
C PRO A 278 14.97 25.26 -17.67
N GLU A 279 16.22 24.99 -18.06
CA GLU A 279 16.51 24.32 -19.34
C GLU A 279 15.89 22.91 -19.45
N PHE A 280 15.83 22.14 -18.34
CA PHE A 280 15.21 20.82 -18.36
C PHE A 280 13.70 20.88 -18.65
N ALA A 281 12.99 21.83 -18.04
CA ALA A 281 11.57 22.03 -18.24
C ALA A 281 11.30 22.59 -19.65
N ARG A 282 12.09 23.58 -20.09
CA ARG A 282 11.99 24.17 -21.42
C ARG A 282 12.16 23.13 -22.53
N GLN A 283 13.22 22.31 -22.46
CA GLN A 283 13.47 21.26 -23.44
C GLN A 283 12.37 20.19 -23.45
N TYR A 284 11.87 19.78 -22.28
CA TYR A 284 10.80 18.81 -22.19
C TYR A 284 9.49 19.36 -22.79
N LEU A 285 9.08 20.55 -22.35
CA LEU A 285 7.79 21.15 -22.71
C LEU A 285 7.73 21.65 -24.16
N TYR A 286 8.84 22.14 -24.72
CA TYR A 286 8.83 22.75 -26.06
C TYR A 286 9.60 21.97 -27.13
N GLU A 287 10.57 21.13 -26.76
CA GLU A 287 11.36 20.32 -27.72
C GLU A 287 11.08 18.81 -27.61
N GLY A 288 10.39 18.35 -26.56
CA GLY A 288 10.14 16.93 -26.33
C GLY A 288 11.38 16.14 -25.93
N LYS A 289 12.42 16.82 -25.39
CA LYS A 289 13.66 16.19 -24.92
C LYS A 289 13.69 16.15 -23.39
N ASP A 290 13.84 14.96 -22.82
CA ASP A 290 14.05 14.80 -21.38
C ASP A 290 15.55 14.75 -21.07
N VAL A 291 16.06 15.80 -20.44
CA VAL A 291 17.49 15.94 -20.04
C VAL A 291 17.70 15.81 -18.53
N ARG A 292 16.67 15.38 -17.79
CA ARG A 292 16.78 15.12 -16.35
C ARG A 292 17.71 13.93 -16.10
N PRO A 293 18.38 13.88 -14.93
CA PRO A 293 19.20 12.73 -14.58
C PRO A 293 18.36 11.45 -14.55
N GLN A 294 18.87 10.38 -15.14
CA GLN A 294 18.31 9.05 -14.94
C GLN A 294 18.74 8.57 -13.55
N LEU A 295 17.78 8.44 -12.64
CA LEU A 295 18.02 7.98 -11.27
C LEU A 295 18.04 6.44 -11.23
N GLY A 296 18.92 5.90 -10.40
CA GLY A 296 19.14 4.46 -10.26
C GLY A 296 20.46 3.99 -10.89
N ALA A 297 20.85 2.75 -10.60
CA ALA A 297 21.96 2.14 -11.30
C ALA A 297 21.62 2.06 -12.80
N VAL A 298 22.53 2.49 -13.66
CA VAL A 298 22.41 2.29 -15.11
C VAL A 298 23.20 1.04 -15.44
N ALA A 299 22.66 0.17 -16.31
CA ALA A 299 23.37 -1.01 -16.75
C ALA A 299 24.70 -0.57 -17.38
N ALA A 300 25.81 -1.14 -16.92
CA ALA A 300 27.09 -0.91 -17.58
C ALA A 300 26.96 -1.31 -19.06
N GLU A 301 27.51 -0.50 -19.95
CA GLU A 301 27.43 -0.74 -21.39
C GLU A 301 28.06 -2.12 -21.71
N GLY A 302 27.25 -3.05 -22.25
CA GLY A 302 27.67 -4.44 -22.51
C GLY A 302 27.37 -5.46 -21.42
N ALA A 303 26.73 -5.09 -20.30
CA ALA A 303 26.28 -6.05 -19.29
C ALA A 303 25.19 -7.00 -19.83
N GLU A 304 25.28 -8.29 -19.49
CA GLU A 304 24.32 -9.29 -19.92
C GLU A 304 22.97 -9.06 -19.24
N LYS A 305 21.91 -8.95 -20.04
CA LYS A 305 20.53 -8.84 -19.54
C LYS A 305 20.07 -10.17 -18.94
N LYS A 306 19.49 -10.12 -17.74
CA LYS A 306 18.89 -11.27 -17.07
C LYS A 306 17.37 -11.14 -17.14
N LYS A 307 16.70 -12.17 -17.64
CA LYS A 307 15.25 -12.24 -17.77
C LYS A 307 14.66 -13.04 -16.63
N ILE A 308 13.71 -12.47 -15.91
CA ILE A 308 13.07 -13.09 -14.74
C ILE A 308 11.57 -13.21 -14.98
N LEU A 309 11.02 -14.40 -14.75
CA LEU A 309 9.57 -14.64 -14.77
C LEU A 309 9.05 -14.71 -13.34
N LEU A 310 8.13 -13.84 -12.96
CA LEU A 310 7.47 -13.87 -11.65
C LEU A 310 6.04 -14.40 -11.81
N LEU A 311 5.79 -15.61 -11.30
CA LEU A 311 4.48 -16.23 -11.26
C LEU A 311 3.76 -15.81 -9.98
N GLY A 312 2.63 -15.11 -10.14
CA GLY A 312 1.76 -14.68 -9.05
C GLY A 312 1.70 -13.17 -8.88
N SER A 313 0.52 -12.65 -8.57
CA SER A 313 0.24 -11.21 -8.34
C SER A 313 -0.38 -10.95 -6.97
N GLY A 314 -0.08 -11.82 -5.99
CA GLY A 314 -0.55 -11.68 -4.61
C GLY A 314 0.23 -10.65 -3.80
N TYR A 315 -0.16 -10.47 -2.53
CA TYR A 315 0.38 -9.43 -1.63
C TYR A 315 1.92 -9.40 -1.53
N VAL A 316 2.59 -10.55 -1.58
CA VAL A 316 4.05 -10.65 -1.40
C VAL A 316 4.85 -10.39 -2.69
N ALA A 317 4.18 -10.33 -3.85
CA ALA A 317 4.85 -10.23 -5.14
C ALA A 317 5.47 -8.85 -5.40
N ARG A 318 4.84 -7.77 -4.91
CA ARG A 318 5.29 -6.41 -5.20
C ARG A 318 6.65 -6.08 -4.56
N PRO A 319 6.93 -6.33 -3.27
CA PRO A 319 8.26 -6.10 -2.70
C PRO A 319 9.36 -6.95 -3.36
N CYS A 320 9.03 -8.18 -3.77
CA CYS A 320 9.96 -9.04 -4.53
C CYS A 320 10.29 -8.42 -5.89
N ALA A 321 9.27 -8.00 -6.65
CA ALA A 321 9.42 -7.36 -7.95
C ALA A 321 10.24 -6.06 -7.85
N GLU A 322 9.94 -5.21 -6.85
CA GLU A 322 10.68 -3.98 -6.57
C GLU A 322 12.16 -4.25 -6.31
N TYR A 323 12.50 -5.26 -5.49
CA TYR A 323 13.88 -5.63 -5.25
C TYR A 323 14.58 -6.11 -6.54
N VAL A 324 13.93 -7.00 -7.30
CA VAL A 324 14.50 -7.57 -8.53
C VAL A 324 14.83 -6.49 -9.56
N VAL A 325 13.96 -5.49 -9.75
CA VAL A 325 14.20 -4.43 -10.76
C VAL A 325 15.20 -3.36 -10.32
N ARG A 326 15.70 -3.38 -9.07
CA ARG A 326 16.81 -2.50 -8.64
C ARG A 326 18.08 -2.74 -9.45
N SER A 327 18.32 -3.99 -9.85
CA SER A 327 19.39 -4.29 -10.80
C SER A 327 18.98 -3.81 -12.19
N PRO A 328 19.78 -2.96 -12.86
CA PRO A 328 19.45 -2.45 -14.18
C PRO A 328 19.58 -3.49 -15.29
N ASN A 329 20.24 -4.61 -15.00
CA ASN A 329 20.39 -5.73 -15.93
C ASN A 329 19.15 -6.64 -15.94
N ASN A 330 18.23 -6.46 -15.00
CA ASN A 330 17.07 -7.33 -14.85
C ASN A 330 15.87 -6.81 -15.70
N GLU A 331 15.29 -7.71 -16.48
CA GLU A 331 14.01 -7.55 -17.19
C GLU A 331 12.99 -8.48 -16.54
N LEU A 332 11.87 -7.92 -16.06
CA LEU A 332 10.87 -8.65 -15.29
C LEU A 332 9.59 -8.88 -16.09
N THR A 333 9.16 -10.14 -16.20
CA THR A 333 7.84 -10.51 -16.70
C THR A 333 6.98 -10.98 -15.53
N ILE A 334 5.92 -10.26 -15.20
CA ILE A 334 4.95 -10.64 -14.17
C ILE A 334 3.79 -11.39 -14.84
N ALA A 335 3.50 -12.59 -14.35
CA ALA A 335 2.52 -13.47 -14.95
C ALA A 335 1.46 -13.91 -13.93
N CYS A 336 0.19 -13.72 -14.28
CA CYS A 336 -0.94 -14.29 -13.55
C CYS A 336 -2.11 -14.56 -14.49
N ARG A 337 -3.18 -15.21 -14.01
CA ARG A 337 -4.35 -15.55 -14.84
C ARG A 337 -5.11 -14.33 -15.40
N THR A 338 -5.00 -13.18 -14.73
CA THR A 338 -5.74 -11.97 -15.06
C THR A 338 -4.75 -10.89 -15.50
N LEU A 339 -4.70 -10.58 -16.81
CA LEU A 339 -3.75 -9.62 -17.38
C LEU A 339 -3.70 -8.29 -16.60
N LYS A 340 -4.87 -7.71 -16.31
CA LYS A 340 -4.99 -6.45 -15.56
C LYS A 340 -4.28 -6.49 -14.20
N SER A 341 -4.30 -7.63 -13.50
CA SER A 341 -3.62 -7.80 -12.21
C SER A 341 -2.10 -7.86 -12.37
N ALA A 342 -1.60 -8.44 -13.46
CA ALA A 342 -0.17 -8.43 -13.77
C ALA A 342 0.31 -7.05 -14.20
N GLU A 343 -0.46 -6.34 -15.03
CA GLU A 343 -0.16 -4.98 -15.48
C GLU A 343 -0.14 -3.99 -14.31
N ALA A 344 -1.13 -4.06 -13.40
CA ALA A 344 -1.16 -3.24 -12.20
C ALA A 344 0.04 -3.50 -11.28
N LEU A 345 0.52 -4.75 -11.18
CA LEU A 345 1.73 -5.04 -10.39
C LEU A 345 3.00 -4.58 -11.10
N ALA A 346 3.01 -4.51 -12.44
CA ALA A 346 4.14 -4.01 -13.23
C ALA A 346 4.19 -2.48 -13.32
N GLU A 347 3.09 -1.80 -13.00
CA GLU A 347 2.96 -0.33 -13.05
C GLU A 347 4.06 0.34 -12.21
N ASP A 348 4.69 1.36 -12.80
CA ASP A 348 5.82 2.11 -12.26
C ASP A 348 7.11 1.32 -11.99
N LEU A 349 7.16 0.02 -12.30
CA LEU A 349 8.39 -0.77 -12.20
C LEU A 349 9.23 -0.65 -13.49
N PRO A 350 10.49 -0.22 -13.40
CA PRO A 350 11.33 -0.12 -14.59
C PRO A 350 11.60 -1.50 -15.18
N ARG A 351 11.50 -1.61 -16.52
CA ARG A 351 11.76 -2.85 -17.27
C ARG A 351 10.87 -4.03 -16.84
N ALA A 352 9.68 -3.74 -16.30
CA ALA A 352 8.68 -4.75 -16.00
C ALA A 352 7.54 -4.75 -17.03
N LYS A 353 6.94 -5.92 -17.26
CA LYS A 353 5.71 -6.06 -18.05
C LYS A 353 4.79 -7.13 -17.47
N GLY A 354 3.49 -6.93 -17.63
CA GLY A 354 2.46 -7.92 -17.27
C GLY A 354 2.10 -8.85 -18.43
N ILE A 355 1.86 -10.13 -18.14
CA ILE A 355 1.28 -11.11 -19.08
C ILE A 355 0.17 -11.94 -18.43
N SER A 356 -0.73 -12.46 -19.25
CA SER A 356 -1.68 -13.50 -18.83
C SER A 356 -1.05 -14.88 -18.99
N LEU A 357 -1.07 -15.68 -17.92
CA LEU A 357 -0.59 -17.07 -17.93
C LEU A 357 -1.39 -17.93 -16.95
N ASP A 358 -1.93 -19.04 -17.44
CA ASP A 358 -2.47 -20.11 -16.59
C ASP A 358 -1.41 -21.20 -16.39
N VAL A 359 -1.04 -21.45 -15.14
CA VAL A 359 -0.04 -22.45 -14.78
C VAL A 359 -0.50 -23.90 -15.02
N ASN A 360 -1.79 -24.10 -15.29
CA ASN A 360 -2.34 -25.39 -15.71
C ASN A 360 -2.16 -25.65 -17.21
N ASP A 361 -1.87 -24.63 -18.01
CA ASP A 361 -1.48 -24.79 -19.41
C ASP A 361 0.02 -25.08 -19.48
N ASN A 362 0.37 -26.37 -19.46
CA ASN A 362 1.77 -26.82 -19.49
C ASN A 362 2.55 -26.27 -20.68
N ALA A 363 1.93 -26.15 -21.87
CA ALA A 363 2.63 -25.69 -23.06
C ALA A 363 2.95 -24.19 -22.96
N ALA A 364 2.00 -23.39 -22.48
CA ALA A 364 2.21 -21.97 -22.23
C ALA A 364 3.22 -21.73 -21.11
N LEU A 365 3.15 -22.51 -20.02
CA LEU A 365 4.07 -22.42 -18.89
C LEU A 365 5.50 -22.76 -19.30
N GLU A 366 5.71 -23.88 -20.00
CA GLU A 366 7.04 -24.29 -20.49
C GLU A 366 7.63 -23.23 -21.42
N LYS A 367 6.82 -22.68 -22.34
CA LYS A 367 7.26 -21.61 -23.24
C LYS A 367 7.69 -20.37 -22.46
N ALA A 368 6.87 -19.93 -21.51
CA ALA A 368 7.19 -18.75 -20.70
C ALA A 368 8.47 -18.97 -19.90
N ILE A 369 8.64 -20.12 -19.23
CA ILE A 369 9.84 -20.40 -18.43
C ILE A 369 11.10 -20.44 -19.31
N ALA A 370 11.04 -21.05 -20.50
CA ALA A 370 12.18 -21.18 -21.41
C ALA A 370 12.70 -19.83 -21.95
N GLU A 371 11.90 -18.77 -21.91
CA GLU A 371 12.31 -17.42 -22.33
C GLU A 371 13.07 -16.64 -21.24
N HIS A 372 13.20 -17.22 -20.04
CA HIS A 372 13.76 -16.56 -18.85
C HIS A 372 14.91 -17.37 -18.21
N ASN A 373 15.79 -16.68 -17.48
CA ASN A 373 16.92 -17.28 -16.77
C ASN A 373 16.52 -17.85 -15.40
N VAL A 374 15.56 -17.20 -14.73
CA VAL A 374 15.02 -17.60 -13.43
C VAL A 374 13.50 -17.46 -13.44
N VAL A 375 12.80 -18.42 -12.85
CA VAL A 375 11.37 -18.31 -12.52
C VAL A 375 11.18 -18.21 -11.01
N ILE A 376 10.41 -17.22 -10.57
CA ILE A 376 9.98 -17.01 -9.20
C ILE A 376 8.56 -17.55 -9.06
N SER A 377 8.34 -18.48 -8.13
CA SER A 377 7.02 -19.09 -7.90
C SER A 377 6.40 -18.58 -6.59
N LEU A 378 5.57 -17.53 -6.70
CA LEU A 378 4.77 -16.96 -5.60
C LEU A 378 3.27 -17.29 -5.76
N ILE A 379 3.00 -18.48 -6.29
CA ILE A 379 1.67 -19.09 -6.46
C ILE A 379 1.44 -20.20 -5.41
N PRO A 380 0.22 -20.77 -5.29
CA PRO A 380 -0.03 -21.85 -4.35
C PRO A 380 0.94 -23.02 -4.50
N TYR A 381 1.42 -23.55 -3.36
CA TYR A 381 2.49 -24.57 -3.31
C TYR A 381 2.18 -25.86 -4.08
N THR A 382 0.91 -26.14 -4.34
CA THR A 382 0.46 -27.29 -5.13
C THR A 382 0.96 -27.26 -6.58
N TYR A 383 1.34 -26.09 -7.10
CA TYR A 383 1.84 -25.93 -8.47
C TYR A 383 3.37 -26.00 -8.58
N HIS A 384 4.11 -25.98 -7.46
CA HIS A 384 5.58 -25.89 -7.49
C HIS A 384 6.24 -27.06 -8.22
N ALA A 385 5.76 -28.29 -8.02
CA ALA A 385 6.29 -29.45 -8.73
C ALA A 385 6.11 -29.36 -10.25
N THR A 386 5.01 -28.77 -10.73
CA THR A 386 4.77 -28.52 -12.16
C THR A 386 5.72 -27.47 -12.72
N VAL A 387 5.91 -26.36 -11.99
CA VAL A 387 6.86 -25.31 -12.35
C VAL A 387 8.29 -25.86 -12.43
N ILE A 388 8.71 -26.64 -11.43
CA ILE A 388 10.05 -27.25 -11.41
C ILE A 388 10.25 -28.21 -12.58
N LYS A 389 9.26 -29.04 -12.93
CA LYS A 389 9.34 -29.93 -14.09
C LYS A 389 9.56 -29.16 -15.40
N ALA A 390 8.83 -28.05 -15.59
CA ALA A 390 9.00 -27.19 -16.75
C ALA A 390 10.37 -26.48 -16.77
N ALA A 391 10.87 -26.06 -15.60
CA ALA A 391 12.17 -25.45 -15.42
C ALA A 391 13.34 -26.41 -15.70
N ILE A 392 13.23 -27.68 -15.27
CA ILE A 392 14.21 -28.75 -15.59
C ILE A 392 14.35 -28.92 -17.10
N LYS A 393 13.23 -28.94 -17.84
CA LYS A 393 13.21 -29.12 -19.30
C LYS A 393 13.91 -27.97 -20.05
N SER A 394 13.78 -26.76 -19.53
CA SER A 394 14.30 -25.52 -20.13
C SER A 394 15.67 -25.09 -19.58
N LYS A 395 16.16 -25.78 -18.53
CA LYS A 395 17.37 -25.42 -17.77
C LYS A 395 17.28 -24.03 -17.14
N THR A 396 16.10 -23.65 -16.67
CA THR A 396 15.83 -22.38 -15.98
C THR A 396 15.89 -22.59 -14.47
N HIS A 397 16.48 -21.66 -13.71
CA HIS A 397 16.51 -21.75 -12.25
C HIS A 397 15.15 -21.40 -11.63
N VAL A 398 14.91 -21.86 -10.40
CA VAL A 398 13.65 -21.65 -9.69
C VAL A 398 13.90 -21.07 -8.30
N VAL A 399 13.12 -20.07 -7.90
CA VAL A 399 13.07 -19.57 -6.52
C VAL A 399 11.64 -19.62 -5.98
N THR A 400 11.45 -20.13 -4.76
CA THR A 400 10.14 -20.20 -4.08
C THR A 400 10.26 -19.80 -2.60
N THR A 401 9.18 -19.33 -2.00
CA THR A 401 9.09 -19.00 -0.56
C THR A 401 8.37 -20.08 0.25
N SER A 402 8.21 -21.28 -0.33
CA SER A 402 7.43 -22.37 0.26
C SER A 402 8.32 -23.49 0.77
N TYR A 403 7.77 -24.29 1.70
CA TYR A 403 8.38 -25.54 2.16
C TYR A 403 8.68 -26.48 1.00
N VAL A 404 9.81 -27.19 1.11
CA VAL A 404 10.16 -28.28 0.19
C VAL A 404 9.25 -29.48 0.45
N SER A 405 8.27 -29.67 -0.43
CA SER A 405 7.35 -30.81 -0.38
C SER A 405 8.02 -32.13 -0.82
N PRO A 406 7.48 -33.31 -0.45
CA PRO A 406 7.98 -34.59 -0.95
C PRO A 406 8.07 -34.65 -2.49
N ALA A 407 7.04 -34.15 -3.19
CA ALA A 407 7.01 -34.09 -4.64
C ALA A 407 8.10 -33.18 -5.24
N MET A 408 8.57 -32.17 -4.51
CA MET A 408 9.71 -31.34 -4.91
C MET A 408 11.02 -32.09 -4.67
N ARG A 409 11.18 -32.79 -3.52
CA ARG A 409 12.39 -33.58 -3.22
C ARG A 409 12.65 -34.67 -4.24
N GLU A 410 11.60 -35.31 -4.77
CA GLU A 410 11.71 -36.32 -5.84
C GLU A 410 12.35 -35.77 -7.13
N LEU A 411 12.32 -34.45 -7.35
CA LEU A 411 12.89 -33.79 -8.52
C LEU A 411 14.35 -33.37 -8.34
N ASP A 412 14.95 -33.59 -7.16
CA ASP A 412 16.32 -33.13 -6.85
C ASP A 412 17.38 -33.70 -7.80
N ALA A 413 17.37 -35.02 -8.05
CA ALA A 413 18.32 -35.65 -8.95
C ALA A 413 18.21 -35.10 -10.38
N ALA A 414 17.00 -34.90 -10.87
CA ALA A 414 16.74 -34.34 -12.20
C ALA A 414 17.16 -32.86 -12.29
N ALA A 415 16.94 -32.06 -11.23
CA ALA A 415 17.41 -30.68 -11.15
C ALA A 415 18.95 -30.59 -11.15
N LYS A 416 19.62 -31.49 -10.43
CA LYS A 416 21.10 -31.61 -10.43
C LYS A 416 21.63 -31.98 -11.82
N GLU A 417 21.02 -32.95 -12.49
CA GLU A 417 21.39 -33.36 -13.85
C GLU A 417 21.19 -32.24 -14.87
N ALA A 418 20.10 -31.48 -14.75
CA ALA A 418 19.83 -30.31 -15.58
C ALA A 418 20.77 -29.12 -15.29
N GLY A 419 21.51 -29.16 -14.18
CA GLY A 419 22.41 -28.09 -13.74
C GLY A 419 21.67 -26.85 -13.23
N ILE A 420 20.42 -26.98 -12.78
CA ILE A 420 19.63 -25.85 -12.29
C ILE A 420 19.59 -25.80 -10.77
N ILE A 421 19.49 -24.59 -10.23
CA ILE A 421 19.21 -24.33 -8.82
C ILE A 421 17.70 -24.20 -8.65
N VAL A 422 17.15 -24.93 -7.67
CA VAL A 422 15.77 -24.81 -7.22
C VAL A 422 15.82 -24.40 -5.75
N PHE A 423 15.85 -23.10 -5.49
CA PHE A 423 16.00 -22.53 -4.15
C PHE A 423 14.64 -22.28 -3.50
N ASN A 424 14.42 -22.79 -2.30
CA ASN A 424 13.12 -22.77 -1.63
C ASN A 424 13.26 -22.19 -0.23
N GLU A 425 12.14 -22.12 0.51
CA GLU A 425 12.16 -21.79 1.93
C GLU A 425 12.88 -20.46 2.22
N ILE A 426 12.65 -19.44 1.38
CA ILE A 426 13.27 -18.12 1.52
C ILE A 426 12.24 -16.97 1.53
N GLY A 427 11.22 -17.11 2.37
CA GLY A 427 10.30 -16.03 2.75
C GLY A 427 10.60 -15.54 4.17
N LEU A 428 9.56 -15.51 5.01
CA LEU A 428 9.65 -15.21 6.45
C LEU A 428 9.79 -16.49 7.29
N ASP A 429 8.78 -17.36 7.20
CA ASP A 429 8.67 -18.66 7.86
C ASP A 429 7.92 -19.59 6.89
N PRO A 430 8.63 -20.37 6.06
CA PRO A 430 10.07 -20.64 6.11
C PRO A 430 10.92 -19.57 5.38
N GLY A 431 12.03 -19.15 5.98
CA GLY A 431 13.00 -18.22 5.40
C GLY A 431 13.90 -17.53 6.43
N ILE A 432 13.56 -16.30 6.81
CA ILE A 432 14.28 -15.52 7.83
C ILE A 432 14.49 -16.33 9.11
N ASP A 433 13.51 -17.14 9.50
CA ASP A 433 13.62 -18.03 10.65
C ASP A 433 14.78 -19.03 10.52
N HIS A 434 15.02 -19.60 9.34
CA HIS A 434 16.19 -20.46 9.11
C HIS A 434 17.50 -19.68 9.23
N LEU A 435 17.58 -18.50 8.63
CA LEU A 435 18.81 -17.70 8.58
C LEU A 435 19.35 -17.41 9.98
N TYR A 436 18.49 -16.99 10.90
CA TYR A 436 18.87 -16.64 12.26
C TYR A 436 18.91 -17.84 13.22
N ALA A 437 18.17 -18.92 12.93
CA ALA A 437 18.33 -20.18 13.65
C ALA A 437 19.73 -20.76 13.42
N VAL A 438 20.12 -20.91 12.15
CA VAL A 438 21.44 -21.44 11.76
C VAL A 438 22.56 -20.55 12.29
N LYS A 439 22.44 -19.22 12.18
CA LYS A 439 23.42 -18.27 12.74
C LYS A 439 23.68 -18.54 14.23
N THR A 440 22.63 -18.57 15.05
CA THR A 440 22.79 -18.69 16.50
C THR A 440 23.32 -20.06 16.89
N ILE A 441 22.84 -21.12 16.24
CA ILE A 441 23.30 -22.50 16.48
C ILE A 441 24.79 -22.63 16.16
N ASP A 442 25.22 -22.15 14.99
CA ASP A 442 26.62 -22.15 14.58
C ASP A 442 27.51 -21.40 15.59
N GLU A 443 27.09 -20.20 16.03
CA GLU A 443 27.84 -19.42 17.03
C GLU A 443 27.95 -20.12 18.39
N VAL A 444 26.90 -20.83 18.81
CA VAL A 444 26.90 -21.63 20.04
C VAL A 444 27.86 -22.81 19.91
N HIS A 445 27.77 -23.58 18.83
CA HIS A 445 28.65 -24.73 18.57
C HIS A 445 30.12 -24.31 18.42
N ALA A 446 30.39 -23.21 17.72
CA ALA A 446 31.74 -22.66 17.54
C ALA A 446 32.41 -22.27 18.88
N LYS A 447 31.61 -21.92 19.89
CA LYS A 447 32.06 -21.63 21.26
C LYS A 447 32.03 -22.86 22.18
N GLY A 448 31.78 -24.06 21.63
CA GLY A 448 31.74 -25.33 22.36
C GLY A 448 30.48 -25.52 23.21
N GLY A 449 29.43 -24.73 22.98
CA GLY A 449 28.12 -24.90 23.63
C GLY A 449 27.25 -25.95 22.93
N LYS A 450 26.17 -26.33 23.60
CA LYS A 450 25.18 -27.32 23.17
C LYS A 450 23.78 -26.71 23.20
N VAL A 451 23.03 -26.81 22.11
CA VAL A 451 21.65 -26.32 22.07
C VAL A 451 20.72 -27.40 22.61
N LYS A 452 20.40 -27.34 23.90
CA LYS A 452 19.55 -28.32 24.60
C LYS A 452 18.08 -28.17 24.22
N GLN A 453 17.61 -26.95 23.97
CA GLN A 453 16.25 -26.70 23.50
C GLN A 453 16.24 -25.64 22.40
N PHE A 454 15.50 -25.90 21.33
CA PHE A 454 15.23 -24.96 20.26
C PHE A 454 13.71 -24.75 20.12
N LEU A 455 13.27 -23.51 20.30
CA LEU A 455 11.88 -23.09 20.10
C LEU A 455 11.86 -21.94 19.08
N SER A 456 11.01 -22.04 18.07
CA SER A 456 10.79 -20.98 17.08
C SER A 456 9.30 -20.73 16.93
N TYR A 457 8.87 -19.49 17.15
CA TYR A 457 7.47 -19.10 17.03
C TYR A 457 7.32 -17.85 16.19
N CYS A 458 6.47 -17.93 15.16
CA CYS A 458 6.22 -16.85 14.22
C CYS A 458 4.72 -16.54 14.10
N GLY A 459 4.36 -15.27 13.92
CA GLY A 459 2.99 -14.85 13.65
C GLY A 459 2.91 -13.58 12.82
N GLY A 460 2.22 -13.65 11.69
CA GLY A 460 1.67 -12.48 11.00
C GLY A 460 0.27 -12.18 11.51
N LEU A 461 0.10 -11.02 12.13
CA LEU A 461 -1.08 -10.61 12.89
C LEU A 461 -1.44 -9.16 12.53
N PRO A 462 -2.64 -8.67 12.87
CA PRO A 462 -2.85 -7.23 12.94
C PRO A 462 -2.02 -6.64 14.09
N SER A 463 -1.60 -5.38 13.95
CA SER A 463 -1.09 -4.61 15.09
C SER A 463 -2.12 -4.63 16.25
N PRO A 464 -1.70 -4.48 17.52
CA PRO A 464 -2.66 -4.45 18.64
C PRO A 464 -3.76 -3.40 18.49
N ALA A 465 -3.46 -2.28 17.84
CA ALA A 465 -4.43 -1.23 17.55
C ALA A 465 -5.47 -1.62 16.48
N ALA A 466 -5.15 -2.59 15.60
CA ALA A 466 -5.99 -3.08 14.52
C ALA A 466 -6.62 -4.46 14.78
N SER A 467 -6.42 -5.04 15.98
CA SER A 467 -6.85 -6.40 16.32
C SER A 467 -8.28 -6.49 16.88
N TRP A 468 -9.14 -5.49 16.62
CA TRP A 468 -10.46 -5.32 17.23
C TRP A 468 -11.58 -6.19 16.62
N ASN A 469 -11.33 -7.47 16.35
CA ASN A 469 -12.33 -8.41 15.83
C ASN A 469 -12.37 -9.72 16.63
N PRO A 470 -13.37 -10.60 16.44
CA PRO A 470 -13.54 -11.80 17.28
C PRO A 470 -12.36 -12.77 17.31
N LEU A 471 -11.53 -12.76 16.27
CA LEU A 471 -10.33 -13.60 16.17
C LEU A 471 -9.05 -12.85 16.53
N GLY A 472 -9.07 -11.53 16.67
CA GLY A 472 -7.85 -10.72 16.71
C GLY A 472 -6.97 -10.94 15.47
N TYR A 473 -7.56 -11.25 14.32
CA TYR A 473 -6.81 -11.63 13.12
C TYR A 473 -7.32 -10.86 11.90
N LYS A 474 -6.46 -10.54 10.96
CA LYS A 474 -6.83 -9.94 9.67
C LYS A 474 -6.05 -10.62 8.56
N PHE A 475 -6.67 -10.80 7.40
CA PHE A 475 -6.06 -11.55 6.31
C PHE A 475 -5.10 -10.67 5.52
N SER A 476 -3.79 -10.94 5.65
CA SER A 476 -2.72 -10.40 4.80
C SER A 476 -2.26 -11.39 3.71
N TRP A 477 -2.86 -12.58 3.69
CA TRP A 477 -2.64 -13.66 2.71
C TRP A 477 -3.89 -14.54 2.62
N SER A 478 -3.85 -15.61 1.82
CA SER A 478 -5.01 -16.47 1.52
C SER A 478 -5.74 -16.97 2.78
N SER A 479 -7.01 -16.58 2.93
CA SER A 479 -7.86 -16.99 4.06
C SER A 479 -8.04 -18.51 4.14
N ARG A 480 -8.25 -19.17 3.00
CA ARG A 480 -8.33 -20.63 2.88
C ARG A 480 -7.05 -21.31 3.38
N GLY A 481 -5.89 -20.77 3.00
CA GLY A 481 -4.60 -21.26 3.47
C GLY A 481 -4.45 -21.12 5.00
N VAL A 482 -4.88 -20.00 5.58
CA VAL A 482 -4.90 -19.78 7.04
C VAL A 482 -5.75 -20.83 7.73
N LEU A 483 -6.99 -21.01 7.29
CA LEU A 483 -7.95 -21.90 7.96
C LEU A 483 -7.55 -23.37 7.85
N LEU A 484 -7.05 -23.81 6.69
CA LEU A 484 -6.54 -25.18 6.53
C LEU A 484 -5.29 -25.44 7.37
N ALA A 485 -4.42 -24.44 7.55
CA ALA A 485 -3.24 -24.60 8.38
C ALA A 485 -3.59 -24.94 9.84
N LEU A 486 -4.77 -24.55 10.32
CA LEU A 486 -5.27 -24.83 11.67
C LEU A 486 -5.74 -26.29 11.86
N LEU A 487 -5.86 -27.05 10.77
CA LEU A 487 -6.24 -28.47 10.78
C LEU A 487 -5.06 -29.40 10.51
N ASN A 488 -3.85 -28.86 10.34
CA ASN A 488 -2.66 -29.68 10.16
C ASN A 488 -2.33 -30.41 11.46
N SER A 489 -1.90 -31.67 11.34
CA SER A 489 -1.25 -32.33 12.47
C SER A 489 0.12 -31.69 12.72
N ALA A 490 0.56 -31.74 13.97
CA ALA A 490 1.88 -31.27 14.37
C ALA A 490 2.72 -32.40 14.97
N ALA A 491 4.02 -32.40 14.73
CA ALA A 491 4.96 -33.30 15.36
C ALA A 491 6.20 -32.51 15.80
N PHE A 492 6.74 -32.80 16.97
CA PHE A 492 7.90 -32.09 17.52
C PHE A 492 8.65 -32.96 18.51
N ILE A 493 9.86 -32.53 18.90
CA ILE A 493 10.68 -33.25 19.88
C ILE A 493 10.50 -32.56 21.24
N SER A 494 10.23 -33.36 22.27
CA SER A 494 10.13 -32.90 23.66
C SER A 494 10.68 -33.98 24.57
N ASN A 495 11.58 -33.61 25.50
CA ASN A 495 12.29 -34.57 26.37
C ASN A 495 12.95 -35.71 25.59
N SER A 496 13.52 -35.40 24.42
CA SER A 496 14.13 -36.35 23.48
C SER A 496 13.19 -37.37 22.82
N GLU A 497 11.88 -37.26 23.04
CA GLU A 497 10.86 -38.10 22.41
C GLU A 497 10.04 -37.33 21.37
N VAL A 498 9.62 -38.02 20.32
CA VAL A 498 8.71 -37.46 19.32
C VAL A 498 7.30 -37.41 19.89
N THR A 499 6.74 -36.20 19.96
CA THR A 499 5.35 -35.94 20.33
C THR A 499 4.55 -35.55 19.09
N SER A 500 3.41 -36.20 18.88
CA SER A 500 2.50 -35.92 17.75
C SER A 500 1.13 -35.46 18.25
N ILE A 501 0.60 -34.40 17.66
CA ILE A 501 -0.72 -33.83 17.95
C ILE A 501 -1.58 -33.94 16.68
N PRO A 502 -2.71 -34.67 16.70
CA PRO A 502 -3.66 -34.68 15.60
C PRO A 502 -4.22 -33.29 15.33
N GLY A 503 -4.46 -32.94 14.07
CA GLY A 503 -4.97 -31.62 13.69
C GLY A 503 -6.28 -31.22 14.38
N SER A 504 -7.16 -32.18 14.69
CA SER A 504 -8.41 -31.95 15.44
C SER A 504 -8.19 -31.47 16.87
N GLU A 505 -7.01 -31.72 17.45
CA GLU A 505 -6.64 -31.36 18.81
C GLU A 505 -5.65 -30.18 18.85
N LEU A 506 -5.18 -29.69 17.70
CA LEU A 506 -4.11 -28.70 17.65
C LEU A 506 -4.39 -27.43 18.49
N MET A 507 -5.61 -26.91 18.42
CA MET A 507 -5.99 -25.69 19.14
C MET A 507 -6.07 -25.87 20.66
N SER A 508 -6.35 -27.09 21.17
CA SER A 508 -6.38 -27.34 22.62
C SER A 508 -4.98 -27.37 23.24
N HIS A 509 -3.95 -27.53 22.41
CA HIS A 509 -2.55 -27.47 22.81
C HIS A 509 -1.95 -26.05 22.75
N ALA A 510 -2.72 -25.03 22.34
CA ALA A 510 -2.27 -23.66 22.37
C ALA A 510 -2.04 -23.19 23.81
N LYS A 511 -0.91 -22.54 24.08
CA LYS A 511 -0.53 -22.04 25.42
C LYS A 511 -0.10 -20.59 25.35
N PRO A 512 -0.29 -19.78 26.42
CA PRO A 512 0.30 -18.46 26.51
C PRO A 512 1.81 -18.50 26.22
N TYR A 513 2.29 -17.56 25.42
CA TYR A 513 3.72 -17.44 25.06
C TYR A 513 4.19 -16.01 25.30
N TYR A 514 5.17 -15.85 26.19
CA TYR A 514 5.61 -14.55 26.67
C TYR A 514 6.89 -14.11 25.96
N ILE A 515 6.74 -13.15 25.05
CA ILE A 515 7.86 -12.44 24.37
C ILE A 515 8.10 -11.10 25.05
N SER A 516 7.04 -10.31 25.23
CA SER A 516 7.03 -9.01 25.90
C SER A 516 5.71 -8.84 26.66
N PRO A 517 5.69 -8.15 27.82
CA PRO A 517 4.47 -7.90 28.58
C PRO A 517 3.43 -7.07 27.81
N ALA A 518 3.82 -6.41 26.72
CA ALA A 518 2.90 -5.65 25.87
C ALA A 518 1.95 -6.53 25.03
N TYR A 519 2.28 -7.83 24.86
CA TYR A 519 1.55 -8.73 23.98
C TYR A 519 0.89 -9.89 24.72
N ALA A 520 -0.35 -10.18 24.34
CA ALA A 520 -1.09 -11.34 24.83
C ALA A 520 -1.06 -12.48 23.79
N PHE A 521 0.13 -13.03 23.54
CA PHE A 521 0.30 -14.12 22.58
C PHE A 521 -0.04 -15.49 23.18
N VAL A 522 -0.59 -16.34 22.32
CA VAL A 522 -0.68 -17.78 22.49
C VAL A 522 0.07 -18.45 21.34
N ALA A 523 0.65 -19.61 21.61
CA ALA A 523 1.46 -20.36 20.68
C ALA A 523 1.02 -21.81 20.62
N TYR A 524 1.05 -22.39 19.42
CA TYR A 524 0.84 -23.83 19.19
C TYR A 524 1.89 -24.36 18.20
N PRO A 525 2.29 -25.64 18.30
CA PRO A 525 3.21 -26.26 17.34
C PRO A 525 2.65 -26.23 15.91
N ASN A 526 3.50 -26.15 14.89
CA ASN A 526 3.08 -26.05 13.49
C ASN A 526 3.81 -27.09 12.64
N ARG A 527 3.05 -27.91 11.91
CA ARG A 527 3.57 -28.98 11.03
C ARG A 527 4.57 -29.89 11.77
N ASP A 528 5.51 -30.48 11.05
CA ASP A 528 6.53 -31.36 11.59
C ASP A 528 7.84 -30.62 11.85
N SER A 529 8.22 -30.51 13.12
CA SER A 529 9.46 -29.92 13.60
C SER A 529 10.58 -30.95 13.76
N THR A 530 10.27 -32.25 13.69
CA THR A 530 11.25 -33.32 13.96
C THR A 530 12.48 -33.30 13.04
N PRO A 531 12.37 -32.99 11.73
CA PRO A 531 13.52 -33.00 10.83
C PRO A 531 14.55 -31.90 11.14
N PHE A 532 14.14 -30.81 11.80
CA PHE A 532 15.03 -29.68 12.11
C PHE A 532 16.13 -30.05 13.10
N ARG A 533 15.98 -31.14 13.86
CA ARG A 533 17.08 -31.66 14.69
C ARG A 533 18.27 -32.11 13.85
N GLU A 534 18.00 -32.70 12.69
CA GLU A 534 19.00 -33.12 11.73
C GLU A 534 19.42 -31.95 10.84
N TRP A 535 18.47 -31.21 10.27
CA TRP A 535 18.76 -30.13 9.31
C TRP A 535 19.56 -28.97 9.91
N TYR A 536 19.37 -28.67 11.20
CA TYR A 536 20.18 -27.66 11.90
C TYR A 536 21.36 -28.26 12.68
N GLU A 537 21.67 -29.54 12.48
CA GLU A 537 22.81 -30.20 13.11
C GLU A 537 22.85 -30.09 14.65
N ILE A 538 21.68 -30.19 15.30
CA ILE A 538 21.52 -30.14 16.78
C ILE A 538 21.12 -31.49 17.37
N PRO A 539 21.89 -32.59 17.18
CA PRO A 539 21.54 -33.90 17.72
C PRO A 539 21.46 -33.92 19.26
N GLU A 540 22.06 -32.95 19.94
CA GLU A 540 22.02 -32.77 21.39
C GLU A 540 20.73 -32.14 21.93
N ALA A 541 19.87 -31.62 21.05
CA ALA A 541 18.62 -30.98 21.41
C ALA A 541 17.60 -32.01 21.92
N GLU A 542 17.13 -31.77 23.13
CA GLU A 542 16.09 -32.55 23.79
C GLU A 542 14.69 -32.01 23.47
N THR A 543 14.60 -30.76 23.03
CA THR A 543 13.37 -30.11 22.60
C THR A 543 13.59 -29.37 21.30
N VAL A 544 12.75 -29.62 20.29
CA VAL A 544 12.78 -28.95 18.98
C VAL A 544 11.34 -28.67 18.57
N VAL A 545 10.92 -27.41 18.62
CA VAL A 545 9.56 -26.99 18.30
C VAL A 545 9.60 -25.75 17.40
N ARG A 546 8.93 -25.85 16.25
CA ARG A 546 8.51 -24.71 15.44
C ARG A 546 7.00 -24.55 15.58
N GLY A 547 6.52 -23.32 15.64
CA GLY A 547 5.12 -23.05 15.95
C GLY A 547 4.64 -21.68 15.50
N THR A 548 3.35 -21.47 15.70
CA THR A 548 2.63 -20.28 15.24
C THR A 548 2.14 -19.46 16.43
N LEU A 549 2.29 -18.14 16.36
CA LEU A 549 1.74 -17.16 17.30
C LEU A 549 0.37 -16.65 16.84
N ARG A 550 -0.55 -16.49 17.80
CA ARG A 550 -1.83 -15.80 17.67
C ARG A 550 -2.08 -14.96 18.92
N TYR A 551 -3.05 -14.05 18.87
CA TYR A 551 -3.54 -13.40 20.09
C TYR A 551 -4.44 -14.35 20.89
N GLN A 552 -4.52 -14.11 22.20
CA GLN A 552 -5.46 -14.78 23.10
C GLN A 552 -6.90 -14.79 22.56
N GLY A 553 -7.64 -15.87 22.85
CA GLY A 553 -9.01 -16.05 22.38
C GLY A 553 -9.14 -16.58 20.95
N PHE A 554 -8.08 -16.56 20.14
CA PHE A 554 -8.09 -17.14 18.80
C PHE A 554 -8.29 -18.67 18.83
N PRO A 555 -7.53 -19.47 19.60
CA PRO A 555 -7.65 -20.93 19.56
C PRO A 555 -9.03 -21.44 19.97
N GLU A 556 -9.64 -20.84 21.00
CA GLU A 556 -10.95 -21.20 21.51
C GLU A 556 -12.05 -20.93 20.46
N PHE A 557 -11.93 -19.83 19.73
CA PHE A 557 -12.87 -19.49 18.67
C PHE A 557 -12.75 -20.44 17.47
N ILE A 558 -11.52 -20.79 17.09
CA ILE A 558 -11.29 -21.78 16.02
C ILE A 558 -11.78 -23.16 16.44
N ALA A 559 -11.52 -23.60 17.67
CA ALA A 559 -12.03 -24.86 18.19
C ALA A 559 -13.57 -24.92 18.13
N ALA A 560 -14.25 -23.80 18.39
CA ALA A 560 -15.69 -23.71 18.22
C ALA A 560 -16.13 -23.90 16.76
N LEU A 561 -15.47 -23.24 15.80
CA LEU A 561 -15.76 -23.42 14.37
C LEU A 561 -15.51 -24.85 13.88
N VAL A 562 -14.46 -25.51 14.38
CA VAL A 562 -14.18 -26.93 14.12
C VAL A 562 -15.30 -27.81 14.66
N ALA A 563 -15.71 -27.62 15.92
CA ALA A 563 -16.77 -28.41 16.57
C ALA A 563 -18.14 -28.24 15.89
N MET A 564 -18.42 -27.04 15.38
CA MET A 564 -19.60 -26.76 14.54
C MET A 564 -19.52 -27.43 13.18
N GLY A 565 -18.32 -27.73 12.66
CA GLY A 565 -18.12 -28.36 11.35
C GLY A 565 -17.91 -27.37 10.19
N TRP A 566 -17.71 -26.08 10.49
CA TRP A 566 -17.50 -25.03 9.49
C TRP A 566 -16.16 -25.14 8.75
N LEU A 567 -15.14 -25.76 9.38
CA LEU A 567 -13.82 -25.95 8.78
C LEU A 567 -13.64 -27.30 8.07
N LYS A 568 -14.72 -28.06 7.83
CA LYS A 568 -14.61 -29.31 7.05
C LYS A 568 -14.27 -29.00 5.58
N ASP A 569 -13.20 -29.61 5.09
CA ASP A 569 -12.78 -29.57 3.68
C ASP A 569 -12.92 -30.97 3.05
N ASP A 570 -14.17 -31.43 2.89
CA ASP A 570 -14.49 -32.70 2.23
C ASP A 570 -14.81 -32.51 0.73
N GLY A 571 -14.76 -31.27 0.24
CA GLY A 571 -15.13 -30.92 -1.13
C GLY A 571 -16.60 -31.20 -1.45
N GLU A 572 -17.43 -31.57 -0.47
CA GLU A 572 -18.83 -31.86 -0.70
C GLU A 572 -19.61 -30.56 -0.87
N VAL A 573 -20.36 -30.50 -1.97
CA VAL A 573 -21.39 -29.47 -2.14
C VAL A 573 -22.44 -29.66 -1.04
N VAL A 574 -22.89 -28.56 -0.45
CA VAL A 574 -23.92 -28.56 0.61
C VAL A 574 -25.25 -29.10 0.05
N LYS A 575 -25.43 -30.44 0.10
CA LYS A 575 -26.59 -31.19 -0.45
C LYS A 575 -27.97 -30.71 0.00
N GLY A 576 -28.84 -30.32 -0.92
CA GLY A 576 -30.22 -29.85 -0.66
C GLY A 576 -30.39 -28.34 -0.48
N LEU A 577 -29.33 -27.53 -0.65
CA LEU A 577 -29.38 -26.05 -0.59
C LEU A 577 -28.77 -25.38 -1.85
N GLU A 578 -28.34 -26.17 -2.84
CA GLU A 578 -27.60 -25.70 -4.02
C GLU A 578 -28.41 -24.71 -4.87
N ASP A 579 -29.71 -24.97 -4.99
CA ASP A 579 -30.59 -24.19 -5.86
C ASP A 579 -31.21 -22.96 -5.17
N LYS A 580 -30.92 -22.72 -3.89
CA LYS A 580 -31.69 -21.80 -3.03
C LYS A 580 -30.96 -20.55 -2.51
N GLN A 581 -29.68 -20.35 -2.82
CA GLN A 581 -28.87 -19.27 -2.21
C GLN A 581 -29.09 -19.18 -0.68
N PRO A 582 -28.67 -20.20 0.09
CA PRO A 582 -29.00 -20.30 1.51
C PRO A 582 -28.40 -19.16 2.31
N THR A 583 -29.09 -18.77 3.38
CA THR A 583 -28.57 -17.85 4.40
C THR A 583 -27.49 -18.50 5.25
N LEU A 584 -26.64 -17.68 5.88
CA LEU A 584 -25.62 -18.16 6.82
C LEU A 584 -26.23 -18.93 8.01
N GLY A 585 -27.39 -18.49 8.51
CA GLY A 585 -28.15 -19.19 9.55
C GLY A 585 -28.63 -20.58 9.12
N GLU A 586 -29.14 -20.74 7.89
CA GLU A 586 -29.51 -22.05 7.32
C GLU A 586 -28.32 -22.98 7.18
N LEU A 587 -27.17 -22.45 6.75
CA LEU A 587 -25.92 -23.21 6.70
C LEU A 587 -25.49 -23.65 8.10
N THR A 588 -25.53 -22.77 9.09
CA THR A 588 -25.22 -23.10 10.49
C THR A 588 -26.17 -24.17 11.03
N ALA A 589 -27.49 -24.02 10.86
CA ALA A 589 -28.48 -25.01 11.29
C ALA A 589 -28.16 -26.40 10.71
N LYS A 590 -27.82 -26.45 9.42
CA LYS A 590 -27.41 -27.68 8.74
C LYS A 590 -26.13 -28.28 9.31
N THR A 591 -25.10 -27.48 9.60
CA THR A 591 -23.86 -28.01 10.23
C THR A 591 -24.11 -28.59 11.62
N LEU A 592 -25.08 -28.02 12.34
CA LEU A 592 -25.47 -28.45 13.68
C LEU A 592 -26.45 -29.62 13.68
N GLY A 593 -27.13 -29.88 12.55
CA GLY A 593 -28.10 -30.97 12.40
C GLY A 593 -29.50 -30.62 12.89
N ILE A 594 -29.88 -29.35 12.87
CA ILE A 594 -31.21 -28.84 13.27
C ILE A 594 -31.95 -28.20 12.08
N GLN A 595 -33.26 -28.00 12.21
CA GLN A 595 -34.08 -27.36 11.16
C GLN A 595 -34.34 -25.89 11.44
N GLU A 596 -34.34 -25.51 12.72
CA GLU A 596 -34.62 -24.17 13.21
C GLU A 596 -33.45 -23.23 12.89
N THR A 597 -33.76 -22.09 12.28
CA THR A 597 -32.77 -21.10 11.83
C THR A 597 -32.82 -19.80 12.65
N ASP A 598 -33.74 -19.71 13.62
CA ASP A 598 -33.75 -18.58 14.53
C ASP A 598 -32.53 -18.60 15.44
N GLU A 599 -32.05 -17.41 15.78
CA GLU A 599 -30.80 -17.25 16.54
C GLU A 599 -30.82 -17.98 17.89
N SER A 600 -31.96 -18.06 18.57
CA SER A 600 -32.05 -18.69 19.89
C SER A 600 -31.85 -20.20 19.79
N SER A 601 -32.46 -20.84 18.81
CA SER A 601 -32.29 -22.27 18.52
C SER A 601 -30.86 -22.60 18.08
N LEU A 602 -30.27 -21.78 17.20
CA LEU A 602 -28.87 -21.94 16.78
C LEU A 602 -27.92 -21.87 17.99
N ILE A 603 -28.09 -20.86 18.87
CA ILE A 603 -27.27 -20.72 20.08
C ILE A 603 -27.42 -21.92 21.01
N ALA A 604 -28.65 -22.41 21.21
CA ALA A 604 -28.90 -23.58 22.05
C ALA A 604 -28.18 -24.84 21.51
N ALA A 605 -28.22 -25.07 20.19
CA ALA A 605 -27.53 -26.17 19.54
C ALA A 605 -26.00 -26.04 19.55
N ILE A 606 -25.47 -24.81 19.45
CA ILE A 606 -24.04 -24.54 19.63
C ILE A 606 -23.60 -24.90 21.06
N LYS A 607 -24.38 -24.46 22.06
CA LYS A 607 -24.08 -24.71 23.48
C LYS A 607 -24.14 -26.17 23.88
N SER A 608 -24.97 -26.98 23.23
CA SER A 608 -25.02 -28.43 23.50
C SER A 608 -23.85 -29.19 22.87
N ARG A 609 -23.18 -28.62 21.87
CA ARG A 609 -22.13 -29.27 21.08
C ARG A 609 -20.71 -28.86 21.48
N ILE A 610 -20.55 -27.70 22.09
CA ILE A 610 -19.25 -27.10 22.43
C ILE A 610 -19.11 -27.00 23.95
N THR A 611 -17.97 -27.43 24.47
CA THR A 611 -17.60 -27.17 25.86
C THR A 611 -16.80 -25.87 25.93
N PHE A 612 -17.32 -24.86 26.61
CA PHE A 612 -16.65 -23.56 26.76
C PHE A 612 -15.77 -23.53 28.02
N PRO A 613 -14.58 -22.91 27.97
CA PRO A 613 -13.70 -22.79 29.14
C PRO A 613 -14.31 -21.98 30.29
N SER A 614 -15.17 -21.01 29.98
CA SER A 614 -15.86 -20.17 30.95
C SER A 614 -17.11 -19.55 30.34
N LEU A 615 -17.99 -19.01 31.19
CA LEU A 615 -19.16 -18.24 30.74
C LEU A 615 -18.76 -16.99 29.92
N GLN A 616 -17.62 -16.38 30.26
CA GLN A 616 -17.09 -15.23 29.53
C GLN A 616 -16.68 -15.61 28.10
N GLU A 617 -16.00 -16.75 27.95
CA GLU A 617 -15.62 -17.28 26.64
C GLU A 617 -16.82 -17.70 25.81
N GLU A 618 -17.83 -18.32 26.43
CA GLU A 618 -19.11 -18.60 25.78
C GLU A 618 -19.73 -17.32 25.20
N GLN A 619 -19.86 -16.26 26.00
CA GLN A 619 -20.44 -15.00 25.56
C GLN A 619 -19.61 -14.35 24.44
N ARG A 620 -18.28 -14.36 24.55
CA ARG A 620 -17.36 -13.82 23.54
C ARG A 620 -17.50 -14.55 22.21
N ILE A 621 -17.48 -15.88 22.22
CA ILE A 621 -17.58 -16.71 21.01
C ILE A 621 -18.94 -16.52 20.34
N ILE A 622 -20.03 -16.60 21.10
CA ILE A 622 -21.39 -16.39 20.55
C ILE A 622 -21.53 -14.98 19.96
N SER A 623 -21.01 -13.95 20.64
CA SER A 623 -21.01 -12.58 20.11
C SER A 623 -20.20 -12.46 18.83
N GLY A 624 -19.07 -13.16 18.72
CA GLY A 624 -18.27 -13.16 17.50
C GLY A 624 -18.93 -13.92 16.35
N LEU A 625 -19.61 -15.04 16.60
CA LEU A 625 -20.42 -15.74 15.58
C LEU A 625 -21.53 -14.84 15.04
N ARG A 626 -22.16 -14.04 15.93
CA ARG A 626 -23.13 -13.01 15.53
C ARG A 626 -22.48 -11.92 14.67
N TRP A 627 -21.31 -11.41 15.06
CA TRP A 627 -20.55 -10.41 14.29
C TRP A 627 -20.19 -10.93 12.88
N MET A 628 -19.79 -12.21 12.78
CA MET A 628 -19.52 -12.86 11.49
C MET A 628 -20.79 -13.07 10.65
N GLY A 629 -21.98 -12.93 11.24
CA GLY A 629 -23.27 -13.15 10.58
C GLY A 629 -23.68 -14.62 10.50
N LEU A 630 -22.95 -15.54 11.15
CA LEU A 630 -23.21 -16.99 11.11
C LEU A 630 -24.52 -17.39 11.80
N LEU A 631 -25.10 -16.49 12.59
CA LEU A 631 -26.38 -16.66 13.27
C LEU A 631 -27.52 -15.86 12.62
N SER A 632 -27.33 -15.35 11.40
CA SER A 632 -28.24 -14.40 10.75
C SER A 632 -28.85 -14.92 9.45
N ASN A 633 -29.96 -14.32 9.02
CA ASN A 633 -30.58 -14.56 7.72
C ASN A 633 -29.88 -13.84 6.56
N THR A 634 -28.57 -13.54 6.71
CA THR A 634 -27.77 -12.91 5.67
C THR A 634 -27.38 -13.95 4.62
N THR A 635 -27.66 -13.67 3.35
CA THR A 635 -27.16 -14.50 2.24
C THR A 635 -25.66 -14.25 2.04
N PRO A 636 -24.80 -15.28 2.02
CA PRO A 636 -23.39 -15.12 1.74
C PRO A 636 -23.17 -14.67 0.29
N ALA A 637 -22.15 -13.85 0.07
CA ALA A 637 -21.69 -13.59 -1.28
C ALA A 637 -21.04 -14.87 -1.84
N VAL A 638 -21.75 -15.58 -2.73
CA VAL A 638 -21.20 -16.75 -3.41
C VAL A 638 -20.44 -16.30 -4.65
N LEU A 639 -19.18 -16.70 -4.77
CA LEU A 639 -18.40 -16.50 -6.00
C LEU A 639 -19.09 -17.23 -7.17
N LYS A 640 -19.51 -16.49 -8.20
CA LYS A 640 -20.17 -17.04 -9.40
C LYS A 640 -19.36 -18.22 -9.96
N GLY A 641 -20.00 -19.38 -10.09
CA GLY A 641 -19.42 -20.58 -10.71
C GLY A 641 -18.65 -21.52 -9.78
N THR A 642 -18.62 -21.25 -8.47
CA THR A 642 -17.97 -22.11 -7.47
C THR A 642 -19.00 -23.02 -6.79
N PRO A 643 -18.77 -24.33 -6.66
CA PRO A 643 -19.67 -25.21 -5.90
C PRO A 643 -19.77 -24.75 -4.43
N LEU A 644 -20.98 -24.70 -3.88
CA LEU A 644 -21.22 -24.26 -2.51
C LEU A 644 -20.62 -25.26 -1.51
N ASN A 645 -19.42 -24.98 -1.00
CA ASN A 645 -18.83 -25.68 0.14
C ASN A 645 -18.69 -24.74 1.35
N LEU A 646 -18.66 -25.30 2.56
CA LEU A 646 -18.72 -24.54 3.81
C LEU A 646 -17.47 -23.69 4.05
N LEU A 647 -16.29 -24.27 3.82
CA LEU A 647 -15.01 -23.61 4.07
C LEU A 647 -14.83 -22.39 3.19
N ASP A 648 -15.08 -22.50 1.87
CA ASP A 648 -14.93 -21.38 0.94
C ASP A 648 -16.01 -20.31 1.17
N THR A 649 -17.22 -20.72 1.58
CA THR A 649 -18.28 -19.77 1.99
C THR A 649 -17.84 -18.94 3.21
N LEU A 650 -17.25 -19.60 4.21
CA LEU A 650 -16.69 -18.91 5.37
C LEU A 650 -15.53 -18.00 4.97
N CYS A 651 -14.60 -18.48 4.12
CA CYS A 651 -13.48 -17.70 3.61
C CYS A 651 -13.95 -16.39 2.97
N GLY A 652 -14.87 -16.46 2.01
CA GLY A 652 -15.40 -15.27 1.33
C GLY A 652 -16.10 -14.28 2.28
N ARG A 653 -16.76 -14.80 3.33
CA ARG A 653 -17.34 -13.96 4.38
C ARG A 653 -16.28 -13.27 5.22
N LEU A 654 -15.27 -14.01 5.67
CA LEU A 654 -14.23 -13.50 6.56
C LEU A 654 -13.27 -12.53 5.83
N GLU A 655 -13.00 -12.75 4.55
CA GLU A 655 -12.20 -11.82 3.72
C GLU A 655 -12.84 -10.42 3.63
N GLY A 656 -14.17 -10.36 3.51
CA GLY A 656 -14.89 -9.09 3.51
C GLY A 656 -14.89 -8.38 4.86
N LEU A 657 -14.97 -9.14 5.95
CA LEU A 657 -15.10 -8.61 7.32
C LEU A 657 -13.76 -8.31 8.01
N MET A 658 -12.71 -9.06 7.66
CA MET A 658 -11.42 -9.07 8.38
C MET A 658 -10.25 -8.71 7.45
N LYS A 659 -10.49 -7.78 6.52
CA LYS A 659 -9.42 -7.12 5.76
C LYS A 659 -8.81 -5.98 6.58
N PHE A 660 -7.59 -5.60 6.23
CA PHE A 660 -7.00 -4.35 6.71
C PHE A 660 -7.70 -3.15 6.06
N GLU A 661 -7.99 -2.13 6.86
CA GLU A 661 -8.54 -0.85 6.43
C GLU A 661 -7.43 0.20 6.25
N PRO A 662 -7.65 1.27 5.48
CA PRO A 662 -6.67 2.35 5.33
C PRO A 662 -6.24 2.91 6.69
N GLY A 663 -4.92 3.03 6.89
CA GLY A 663 -4.32 3.50 8.15
C GLY A 663 -4.05 2.40 9.18
N GLU A 664 -4.48 1.16 8.95
CA GLU A 664 -4.14 0.03 9.81
C GLU A 664 -2.84 -0.65 9.39
N ALA A 665 -2.08 -1.13 10.38
CA ALA A 665 -0.84 -1.89 10.16
C ALA A 665 -1.02 -3.37 10.56
N ASP A 666 -0.37 -4.26 9.80
CA ASP A 666 -0.05 -5.60 10.27
C ASP A 666 1.20 -5.58 11.18
N LEU A 667 1.44 -6.71 11.83
CA LEU A 667 2.53 -7.00 12.73
C LEU A 667 3.08 -8.38 12.37
N VAL A 668 4.39 -8.48 12.19
CA VAL A 668 5.10 -9.75 12.23
C VAL A 668 5.90 -9.83 13.52
N MET A 669 5.69 -10.94 14.24
CA MET A 669 6.48 -11.31 15.40
C MET A 669 7.11 -12.67 15.15
N LEU A 670 8.45 -12.75 15.20
CA LEU A 670 9.21 -13.99 15.09
C LEU A 670 10.23 -14.03 16.23
N GLN A 671 10.21 -15.08 17.04
CA GLN A 671 11.21 -15.29 18.08
C GLN A 671 11.76 -16.72 18.05
N HIS A 672 13.10 -16.82 18.03
CA HIS A 672 13.82 -18.00 18.45
C HIS A 672 14.17 -17.94 19.92
N LYS A 673 14.15 -19.09 20.59
CA LYS A 673 14.65 -19.29 21.95
C LYS A 673 15.52 -20.54 21.99
N PHE A 674 16.76 -20.35 22.42
CA PHE A 674 17.77 -21.39 22.55
C PHE A 674 18.10 -21.55 24.02
N VAL A 675 17.90 -22.74 24.57
CA VAL A 675 18.46 -23.09 25.90
C VAL A 675 19.79 -23.79 25.66
N VAL A 676 20.87 -23.13 26.07
CA VAL A 676 22.24 -23.52 25.78
C VAL A 676 22.93 -24.03 27.06
N GLU A 677 23.62 -25.16 26.95
CA GLU A 677 24.58 -25.64 27.94
C GLU A 677 25.99 -25.38 27.42
N TRP A 678 26.74 -24.54 28.11
CA TRP A 678 28.12 -24.20 27.74
C TRP A 678 29.12 -25.27 28.23
N ALA A 679 30.32 -25.29 27.65
CA ALA A 679 31.37 -26.24 28.01
C ALA A 679 31.82 -26.17 29.49
N ASP A 680 31.61 -25.02 30.14
CA ASP A 680 31.87 -24.81 31.58
C ASP A 680 30.73 -25.28 32.49
N GLY A 681 29.64 -25.82 31.92
CA GLY A 681 28.44 -26.28 32.60
C GLY A 681 27.41 -25.19 32.89
N ARG A 682 27.65 -23.94 32.47
CA ARG A 682 26.67 -22.85 32.61
C ARG A 682 25.51 -23.03 31.65
N ASN A 683 24.29 -22.83 32.15
CA ASN A 683 23.09 -22.74 31.32
C ASN A 683 22.77 -21.29 31.00
N GLU A 684 22.36 -21.02 29.76
CA GLU A 684 21.96 -19.70 29.29
C GLU A 684 20.75 -19.82 28.36
N THR A 685 19.83 -18.88 28.44
CA THR A 685 18.77 -18.74 27.43
C THR A 685 19.12 -17.59 26.50
N ILE A 686 19.23 -17.87 25.21
CA ILE A 686 19.42 -16.86 24.17
C ILE A 686 18.10 -16.73 23.42
N THR A 687 17.68 -15.50 23.17
CA THR A 687 16.56 -15.20 22.26
C THR A 687 17.06 -14.45 21.05
N SER A 688 16.42 -14.66 19.91
CA SER A 688 16.61 -13.87 18.68
C SER A 688 15.23 -13.44 18.23
N THR A 689 14.95 -12.13 18.15
CA THR A 689 13.57 -11.60 17.99
C THR A 689 13.48 -10.58 16.86
N LEU A 690 12.52 -10.78 15.94
CA LEU A 690 12.10 -9.81 14.94
C LEU A 690 10.68 -9.34 15.24
N GLU A 691 10.53 -8.03 15.35
CA GLU A 691 9.27 -7.31 15.48
C GLU A 691 9.19 -6.28 14.36
N ALA A 692 8.18 -6.39 13.50
CA ALA A 692 8.02 -5.49 12.36
C ALA A 692 6.56 -5.12 12.15
N TYR A 693 6.31 -3.82 11.93
CA TYR A 693 4.99 -3.30 11.58
C TYR A 693 4.92 -2.94 10.10
N GLY A 694 3.77 -3.20 9.49
CA GLY A 694 3.48 -2.72 8.15
C GLY A 694 3.30 -1.21 8.08
N SER A 695 3.48 -0.65 6.89
CA SER A 695 3.23 0.76 6.63
C SER A 695 1.74 1.08 6.77
N THR A 696 1.43 2.16 7.50
CA THR A 696 0.09 2.74 7.55
C THR A 696 -0.15 3.78 6.45
N LEU A 697 0.90 4.16 5.71
CA LEU A 697 0.83 5.14 4.63
C LEU A 697 0.20 4.53 3.36
N PRO A 698 -0.55 5.32 2.58
CA PRO A 698 -1.04 4.90 1.27
C PRO A 698 0.09 4.41 0.36
N GLY A 699 -0.11 3.26 -0.30
CA GLY A 699 0.89 2.66 -1.19
C GLY A 699 2.05 1.96 -0.48
N GLY A 700 2.12 1.99 0.86
CA GLY A 700 3.14 1.25 1.61
C GLY A 700 2.85 -0.25 1.72
N HIS A 701 3.89 -1.03 1.98
CA HIS A 701 3.81 -2.48 2.11
C HIS A 701 3.50 -2.93 3.54
N SER A 702 2.80 -4.06 3.66
CA SER A 702 2.65 -4.76 4.93
C SER A 702 3.98 -5.39 5.38
N ALA A 703 4.18 -5.59 6.68
CA ALA A 703 5.35 -6.29 7.21
C ALA A 703 5.46 -7.69 6.62
N MET A 704 4.33 -8.41 6.51
CA MET A 704 4.28 -9.73 5.87
C MET A 704 4.74 -9.69 4.41
N ALA A 705 4.33 -8.68 3.62
CA ALA A 705 4.73 -8.57 2.23
C ALA A 705 6.23 -8.31 2.09
N VAL A 706 6.78 -7.40 2.91
CA VAL A 706 8.22 -7.07 2.91
C VAL A 706 9.05 -8.28 3.34
N LEU A 707 8.71 -8.89 4.48
CA LEU A 707 9.48 -9.98 5.07
C LEU A 707 9.39 -11.31 4.31
N VAL A 708 8.49 -11.42 3.33
CA VAL A 708 8.45 -12.56 2.39
C VAL A 708 9.07 -12.18 1.04
N GLY A 709 8.71 -11.01 0.50
CA GLY A 709 9.09 -10.59 -0.84
C GLY A 709 10.56 -10.20 -0.96
N VAL A 710 11.10 -9.49 0.03
CA VAL A 710 12.50 -9.01 0.02
C VAL A 710 13.50 -10.18 0.10
N PRO A 711 13.40 -11.13 1.06
CA PRO A 711 14.27 -12.31 1.06
C PRO A 711 14.23 -13.10 -0.26
N CYS A 712 13.03 -13.21 -0.86
CA CYS A 712 12.86 -13.85 -2.16
C CYS A 712 13.61 -13.10 -3.27
N GLY A 713 13.49 -11.78 -3.33
CA GLY A 713 14.23 -10.93 -4.28
C GLY A 713 15.74 -11.03 -4.11
N ILE A 714 16.23 -11.05 -2.86
CA ILE A 714 17.65 -11.27 -2.54
C ILE A 714 18.11 -12.62 -3.10
N ALA A 715 17.38 -13.71 -2.81
CA ALA A 715 17.74 -15.04 -3.29
C ALA A 715 17.80 -15.12 -4.82
N VAL A 716 16.85 -14.49 -5.51
CA VAL A 716 16.86 -14.40 -6.99
C VAL A 716 18.13 -13.73 -7.48
N GLN A 717 18.51 -12.60 -6.87
CA GLN A 717 19.70 -11.87 -7.28
C GLN A 717 20.97 -12.68 -6.99
N LEU A 718 21.07 -13.34 -5.83
CA LEU A 718 22.22 -14.19 -5.49
C LEU A 718 22.33 -15.44 -6.38
N VAL A 719 21.22 -15.98 -6.88
CA VAL A 719 21.22 -17.04 -7.92
C VAL A 719 21.73 -16.50 -9.25
N LEU A 720 21.26 -15.32 -9.68
CA LEU A 720 21.69 -14.67 -10.92
C LEU A 720 23.17 -14.27 -10.92
N ASP A 721 23.68 -13.86 -9.75
CA ASP A 721 25.08 -13.45 -9.55
C ASP A 721 26.02 -14.64 -9.33
N GLY A 722 25.48 -15.87 -9.23
CA GLY A 722 26.26 -17.08 -9.02
C GLY A 722 26.83 -17.26 -7.61
N VAL A 723 26.33 -16.50 -6.63
CA VAL A 723 26.66 -16.68 -5.21
C VAL A 723 25.98 -17.95 -4.68
N LEU A 724 24.67 -18.10 -4.94
CA LEU A 724 23.95 -19.35 -4.72
C LEU A 724 24.09 -20.21 -5.97
N ASN A 725 25.05 -21.14 -5.98
CA ASN A 725 25.45 -21.86 -7.20
C ASN A 725 25.30 -23.39 -7.16
N LYS A 726 24.85 -23.98 -6.04
CA LYS A 726 24.69 -25.43 -5.90
C LYS A 726 23.42 -25.92 -6.63
N PRO A 727 23.53 -26.78 -7.66
CA PRO A 727 22.35 -27.33 -8.34
C PRO A 727 21.52 -28.26 -7.44
N GLY A 728 20.27 -28.49 -7.83
CA GLY A 728 19.33 -29.32 -7.10
C GLY A 728 18.31 -28.53 -6.29
N VAL A 729 17.57 -29.24 -5.44
CA VAL A 729 16.52 -28.68 -4.58
C VAL A 729 17.16 -28.26 -3.25
N GLN A 730 17.26 -26.95 -3.05
CA GLN A 730 18.01 -26.31 -1.97
C GLN A 730 17.09 -25.57 -1.00
N ALA A 731 17.55 -25.39 0.23
CA ALA A 731 16.94 -24.60 1.30
C ALA A 731 18.07 -24.02 2.19
N PRO A 732 17.82 -22.91 2.93
CA PRO A 732 18.84 -22.23 3.71
C PRO A 732 19.07 -22.89 5.08
N TYR A 733 19.66 -24.09 5.11
CA TYR A 733 19.92 -24.83 6.35
C TYR A 733 21.39 -24.85 6.80
N THR A 734 22.28 -24.28 6.00
CA THR A 734 23.73 -24.33 6.23
C THR A 734 24.31 -22.93 6.21
N LYS A 735 25.33 -22.70 7.03
CA LYS A 735 25.97 -21.40 7.22
C LYS A 735 26.39 -20.73 5.90
N ASP A 736 26.99 -21.49 4.99
CA ASP A 736 27.47 -20.97 3.69
C ASP A 736 26.35 -20.52 2.75
N VAL A 737 25.13 -21.02 2.95
CA VAL A 737 23.92 -20.55 2.25
C VAL A 737 23.26 -19.40 3.01
N CYS A 738 23.18 -19.49 4.34
CA CYS A 738 22.48 -18.54 5.18
C CYS A 738 23.18 -17.17 5.26
N ASP A 739 24.51 -17.14 5.37
CA ASP A 739 25.24 -15.88 5.59
C ASP A 739 25.08 -14.87 4.46
N PRO A 740 25.28 -15.21 3.17
CA PRO A 740 25.10 -14.24 2.09
C PRO A 740 23.67 -13.69 2.00
N LEU A 741 22.67 -14.52 2.31
CA LEU A 741 21.26 -14.12 2.36
C LEU A 741 21.02 -13.16 3.53
N ARG A 742 21.52 -13.51 4.72
CA ARG A 742 21.36 -12.73 5.95
C ARG A 742 22.05 -11.37 5.85
N GLU A 743 23.29 -11.31 5.35
CA GLU A 743 24.04 -10.06 5.18
C GLU A 743 23.30 -9.08 4.27
N LYS A 744 22.74 -9.56 3.14
CA LYS A 744 21.90 -8.74 2.27
C LYS A 744 20.57 -8.34 2.91
N LEU A 745 20.01 -9.20 3.74
CA LEU A 745 18.79 -8.89 4.48
C LEU A 745 19.02 -7.80 5.54
N GLU A 746 20.17 -7.82 6.20
CA GLU A 746 20.61 -6.80 7.16
C GLU A 746 20.89 -5.44 6.49
N GLU A 747 21.41 -5.42 5.25
CA GLU A 747 21.53 -4.19 4.43
C GLU A 747 20.16 -3.53 4.15
N GLU A 748 19.08 -4.32 4.06
CA GLU A 748 17.70 -3.82 3.94
C GLU A 748 17.08 -3.41 5.29
N GLY A 749 17.85 -3.47 6.38
CA GLY A 749 17.38 -3.15 7.73
C GLY A 749 16.51 -4.24 8.38
N ILE A 750 16.47 -5.45 7.81
CA ILE A 750 15.70 -6.58 8.35
C ILE A 750 16.62 -7.47 9.18
N THR A 751 16.43 -7.47 10.50
CA THR A 751 17.27 -8.25 11.42
C THR A 751 16.50 -8.83 12.61
N MET A 752 17.04 -9.86 13.25
CA MET A 752 16.57 -10.37 14.53
C MET A 752 17.54 -9.94 15.64
N VAL A 753 17.00 -9.30 16.69
CA VAL A 753 17.78 -8.83 17.83
C VAL A 753 18.04 -9.98 18.79
N GLU A 754 19.31 -10.26 19.05
CA GLU A 754 19.73 -11.29 20.01
C GLU A 754 19.89 -10.74 21.43
N ALA A 755 19.39 -11.48 22.42
CA ALA A 755 19.51 -11.13 23.84
C ALA A 755 19.60 -12.39 24.71
N SER A 756 20.45 -12.32 25.74
CA SER A 756 20.49 -13.30 26.83
C SER A 756 19.44 -12.96 27.90
N VAL A 757 18.66 -13.95 28.33
CA VAL A 757 17.52 -13.80 29.27
C VAL A 757 17.56 -14.75 30.45
#